data_AF-A0A672JMK5-F1
#
_entry.id   AF-A0A672JMK5-F1
#
_cell.length_a   1.000
_cell.length_b   1.000
_cell.length_c   1.000
_cell.angle_alpha   90.00
_cell.angle_beta   90.00
_cell.angle_gamma   90.00
#
_symmetry.space_group_name_H-M   'P 1'
#
loop_
_entity.id
_entity.type
_entity.pdbx_description
1 polymer ?
#
loop_
_entity_poly.entity_id
_entity_poly.type
_entity_poly.pdbx_seq_one_letter_code
_entity_poly.pdbx_strand_id
1 'polypeptide(L)'
;IVDDSVLPKFSPPPNIKRNSFQLEMVSPHDALRLLKQPRADTRSAVRSADYMAQTLRLFVEQSHHIHKRSLNATDLLSQEDLMKLSDITGCAARIREPQCNSIPNINKYRTITGVCNNLKVTRKGASNTPLVRWQPAEYDDGISEPRGNRSERLNNFLLPLVRQVSNNILSTTDAEVVSDTEITHMVTIYGQWNDHDLSFTPFSPSIRSFSNGVNCDESCQRGEPCIPIPIPPGDPRLPTGPDSCIPAFRSAGACGTGFSAYNFGGTPNVRQQINALTAYLDISQVYGSEEKLALDLRNLTDDGGLLKVNEEFTDNGREVLPFHPLQVNMCATRRRVTNDTNAREIPCFIAGDVRVDENVALTSLHTLFLREHNRLARELRRLNPQWDSETLYQEARKIMGAYAQVFAFKDYLQHILGQQGVRDIIGPYTGYNHSVDPSISNVFATAAYRFAHLAIQPTFSRLGANYREDPQFGNVPVFEAFFTPWRIPFENGIDSLVRGLVGRPAKLNVQNHMMVDALRERLFQFVQHIALDLGSLNMQRGRDHGLPGYNTWRKFCGLSQPRNQAELARVLNNQDLARSLLQHYGTPDNIDVWLGGVAEPFVTGGRVGPLFACLIGRQFKNIRDGDRLWYENRNVFSPRQRALLSRASLARIICDNTGITSVPRDVFSVISRRNRLVRCSNIPRINLAAWRQRPCRGAGCFPQSLKQEVRFYSSCLVFLPKCQQCFADTIITALRQASPPGIFKFSFLCALFSSAHSVDPLRNNKLVLVVTRGSERSSTKSFST
;
A
#
# COMPACT_ATOMS: atom_id res chain seq x y z
N ILE A 1 35.66 -15.15 -33.03
CA ILE A 1 36.80 -14.24 -32.77
C ILE A 1 36.26 -13.09 -31.93
N VAL A 2 36.06 -13.33 -30.63
CA VAL A 2 35.93 -12.31 -29.58
C VAL A 2 36.53 -12.97 -28.34
N ASP A 3 37.46 -12.26 -27.75
CA ASP A 3 38.36 -12.64 -26.66
C ASP A 3 37.59 -12.73 -25.33
N ASP A 4 37.78 -13.82 -24.59
CA ASP A 4 37.23 -14.07 -23.23
C ASP A 4 37.76 -13.07 -22.18
N SER A 5 38.57 -12.08 -22.58
CA SER A 5 39.09 -11.01 -21.74
C SER A 5 38.14 -9.81 -21.54
N VAL A 6 36.99 -9.73 -22.25
CA VAL A 6 36.08 -8.55 -22.22
C VAL A 6 34.76 -8.78 -21.47
N LEU A 7 34.48 -9.98 -20.95
CA LEU A 7 33.42 -10.14 -19.95
C LEU A 7 33.90 -9.52 -18.62
N PRO A 8 33.17 -8.56 -18.01
CA PRO A 8 33.49 -8.14 -16.66
C PRO A 8 33.38 -9.38 -15.76
N LYS A 9 34.54 -9.82 -15.26
CA LYS A 9 34.61 -10.81 -14.18
C LYS A 9 33.80 -10.23 -13.03
N PHE A 10 32.56 -10.67 -12.88
CA PHE A 10 31.87 -10.59 -11.61
C PHE A 10 32.71 -11.41 -10.64
N SER A 11 33.61 -10.75 -9.92
CA SER A 11 34.10 -11.31 -8.68
C SER A 11 32.86 -11.65 -7.86
N PRO A 12 32.67 -12.91 -7.42
CA PRO A 12 31.68 -13.18 -6.40
C PRO A 12 31.97 -12.22 -5.25
N PRO A 13 30.93 -11.63 -4.61
CA PRO A 13 31.17 -10.76 -3.47
C PRO A 13 32.14 -11.47 -2.52
N PRO A 14 33.18 -10.77 -2.01
CA PRO A 14 34.12 -11.41 -1.10
C PRO A 14 33.31 -12.10 -0.02
N ASN A 15 33.61 -13.38 0.22
CA ASN A 15 32.99 -14.22 1.23
C ASN A 15 32.62 -13.35 2.43
N ILE A 16 31.33 -13.02 2.55
CA ILE A 16 30.78 -12.51 3.80
C ILE A 16 30.92 -13.72 4.71
N LYS A 17 32.06 -13.78 5.41
CA LYS A 17 32.22 -14.62 6.57
C LYS A 17 30.93 -14.43 7.36
N ARG A 18 30.29 -15.55 7.70
CA ARG A 18 29.24 -15.62 8.73
C ARG A 18 29.82 -15.09 10.04
N ASN A 19 30.03 -13.79 10.10
CA ASN A 19 30.27 -13.05 11.31
C ASN A 19 28.89 -12.59 11.75
N SER A 20 28.53 -13.04 12.95
CA SER A 20 27.50 -12.49 13.82
C SER A 20 26.78 -11.26 13.25
N PHE A 21 25.47 -11.38 13.04
CA PHE A 21 24.58 -10.23 12.96
C PHE A 21 24.75 -9.39 14.23
N GLN A 22 25.75 -8.50 14.25
CA GLN A 22 25.62 -7.27 15.01
C GLN A 22 24.47 -6.55 14.32
N LEU A 23 23.37 -6.36 15.07
CA LEU A 23 22.28 -5.48 14.71
C LEU A 23 22.87 -4.09 14.47
N GLU A 24 23.28 -3.79 13.24
CA GLU A 24 23.54 -2.43 12.82
C GLU A 24 22.23 -1.67 13.01
N MET A 25 22.21 -0.83 14.04
CA MET A 25 21.08 0.03 14.38
C MET A 25 20.78 0.93 13.19
N VAL A 26 19.63 0.71 12.55
CA VAL A 26 19.12 1.61 11.51
C VAL A 26 18.96 3.00 12.13
N SER A 27 19.48 4.04 11.47
CA SER A 27 19.40 5.42 11.96
C SER A 27 17.95 5.93 11.90
N PRO A 28 17.47 6.70 12.90
CA PRO A 28 16.16 7.35 12.82
C PRO A 28 16.01 8.32 11.64
N HIS A 29 17.13 8.75 11.04
CA HIS A 29 17.23 9.79 10.00
C HIS A 29 16.69 9.35 8.61
N ASP A 30 16.19 8.12 8.49
CA ASP A 30 15.79 7.48 7.24
C ASP A 30 14.26 7.30 7.10
N ALA A 31 13.45 8.07 7.83
CA ALA A 31 12.01 7.88 7.86
C ALA A 31 11.31 7.72 6.50
N LEU A 32 11.54 8.64 5.54
CA LEU A 32 10.93 8.53 4.22
C LEU A 32 11.39 7.26 3.50
N ARG A 33 12.69 6.93 3.62
CA ARG A 33 13.30 5.72 3.07
C ARG A 33 12.65 4.46 3.66
N LEU A 34 12.53 4.37 4.96
CA LEU A 34 11.97 3.20 5.66
C LEU A 34 10.45 3.06 5.47
N LEU A 35 9.72 4.18 5.32
CA LEU A 35 8.30 4.21 4.99
C LEU A 35 8.04 3.72 3.56
N LYS A 36 8.94 4.02 2.63
CA LYS A 36 8.81 3.73 1.19
C LYS A 36 9.70 2.57 0.72
N GLN A 37 10.43 1.91 1.61
CA GLN A 37 11.27 0.77 1.25
C GLN A 37 10.43 -0.48 0.98
N PRO A 38 10.67 -1.19 -0.13
CA PRO A 38 9.94 -2.41 -0.41
C PRO A 38 10.37 -3.52 0.56
N ARG A 39 9.42 -4.35 1.00
CA ARG A 39 9.65 -5.47 1.93
C ARG A 39 9.31 -6.80 1.27
N ALA A 40 9.84 -7.90 1.82
CA ALA A 40 9.55 -9.29 1.41
C ALA A 40 9.35 -9.50 -0.11
N ASP A 41 8.15 -9.85 -0.57
CA ASP A 41 7.90 -10.19 -1.97
C ASP A 41 7.93 -8.96 -2.88
N THR A 42 7.47 -7.81 -2.39
CA THR A 42 7.61 -6.51 -3.07
C THR A 42 9.07 -6.17 -3.29
N ARG A 43 9.95 -6.40 -2.31
CA ARG A 43 11.41 -6.17 -2.46
C ARG A 43 11.97 -6.99 -3.60
N SER A 44 11.53 -8.24 -3.70
CA SER A 44 11.96 -9.14 -4.77
C SER A 44 11.41 -8.69 -6.13
N ALA A 45 10.16 -8.22 -6.20
CA ALA A 45 9.56 -7.68 -7.42
C ALA A 45 10.29 -6.43 -7.93
N VAL A 46 10.58 -5.48 -7.02
CA VAL A 46 11.31 -4.25 -7.37
C VAL A 46 12.75 -4.55 -7.78
N ARG A 47 13.47 -5.42 -7.06
CA ARG A 47 14.83 -5.81 -7.43
C ARG A 47 14.90 -6.46 -8.81
N SER A 48 13.94 -7.32 -9.15
CA SER A 48 13.86 -7.89 -10.49
C SER A 48 13.77 -6.81 -11.56
N ALA A 49 12.90 -5.83 -11.37
CA ALA A 49 12.72 -4.73 -12.32
C ALA A 49 13.97 -3.84 -12.43
N ASP A 50 14.57 -3.48 -11.29
CA ASP A 50 15.77 -2.65 -11.24
C ASP A 50 16.96 -3.34 -11.89
N TYR A 51 17.25 -4.61 -11.55
CA TYR A 51 18.36 -5.36 -12.14
C TYR A 51 18.19 -5.47 -13.65
N MET A 52 16.99 -5.81 -14.11
CA MET A 52 16.68 -5.91 -15.53
C MET A 52 16.90 -4.58 -16.27
N ALA A 53 16.33 -3.48 -15.74
CA ALA A 53 16.44 -2.17 -16.37
C ALA A 53 17.89 -1.64 -16.38
N GLN A 54 18.62 -1.79 -15.27
CA GLN A 54 20.01 -1.32 -15.19
C GLN A 54 20.96 -2.17 -16.04
N THR A 55 20.78 -3.49 -16.10
CA THR A 55 21.59 -4.34 -16.97
C THR A 55 21.45 -3.91 -18.43
N LEU A 56 20.22 -3.70 -18.91
CA LEU A 56 20.00 -3.27 -20.29
C LEU A 56 20.51 -1.85 -20.56
N ARG A 57 20.35 -0.94 -19.60
CA ARG A 57 20.91 0.41 -19.69
C ARG A 57 22.43 0.38 -19.87
N LEU A 58 23.14 -0.41 -19.05
CA LEU A 58 24.60 -0.55 -19.13
C LEU A 58 25.05 -1.10 -20.48
N PHE A 59 24.31 -2.04 -21.07
CA PHE A 59 24.60 -2.53 -22.42
C PHE A 59 24.48 -1.43 -23.50
N VAL A 60 23.45 -0.58 -23.41
CA VAL A 60 23.31 0.58 -24.31
C VAL A 60 24.48 1.54 -24.14
N GLU A 61 24.78 1.94 -22.90
CA GLU A 61 25.86 2.89 -22.58
C GLU A 61 27.24 2.38 -23.06
N GLN A 62 27.58 1.11 -22.80
CA GLN A 62 28.85 0.52 -23.27
C GLN A 62 28.92 0.43 -24.80
N SER A 63 27.80 0.15 -25.47
CA SER A 63 27.77 0.08 -26.92
C SER A 63 27.98 1.43 -27.60
N HIS A 64 27.42 2.51 -27.03
CA HIS A 64 27.69 3.87 -27.51
C HIS A 64 29.18 4.26 -27.43
N HIS A 65 29.92 3.70 -26.47
CA HIS A 65 31.37 3.91 -26.38
C HIS A 65 32.14 3.15 -27.47
N ILE A 66 31.66 1.98 -27.89
CA ILE A 66 32.31 1.12 -28.89
C ILE A 66 31.91 1.53 -30.32
N HIS A 67 30.67 1.98 -30.51
CA HIS A 67 30.09 2.34 -31.79
C HIS A 67 29.64 3.80 -31.79
N LYS A 68 30.17 4.61 -32.71
CA LYS A 68 29.79 6.03 -32.89
C LYS A 68 28.34 6.24 -33.36
N ARG A 69 27.55 5.16 -33.50
CA ARG A 69 26.13 5.19 -33.90
C ARG A 69 25.29 4.81 -32.69
N SER A 70 24.10 5.41 -32.58
CA SER A 70 23.13 5.02 -31.55
C SER A 70 22.60 3.62 -31.85
N LEU A 71 22.89 2.66 -30.97
CA LEU A 71 22.41 1.28 -31.06
C LEU A 71 21.53 0.98 -29.85
N ASN A 72 20.42 0.27 -30.06
CA ASN A 72 19.57 -0.19 -28.96
C ASN A 72 20.15 -1.48 -28.35
N ALA A 73 19.82 -1.78 -27.09
CA ALA A 73 20.22 -3.03 -26.44
C ALA A 73 19.75 -4.27 -27.22
N THR A 74 18.57 -4.21 -27.84
CA THR A 74 18.04 -5.28 -28.72
C THR A 74 18.82 -5.49 -29.99
N ASP A 75 19.59 -4.50 -30.44
CA ASP A 75 20.41 -4.63 -31.64
C ASP A 75 21.70 -5.40 -31.33
N LEU A 76 22.02 -5.57 -30.04
CA LEU A 76 23.25 -6.19 -29.53
C LEU A 76 23.02 -7.55 -28.89
N LEU A 77 21.86 -7.73 -28.25
CA LEU A 77 21.51 -8.95 -27.54
C LEU A 77 20.54 -9.79 -28.39
N SER A 78 20.81 -11.10 -28.49
CA SER A 78 19.89 -12.00 -29.15
C SER A 78 18.60 -12.15 -28.33
N GLN A 79 17.51 -12.57 -28.97
CA GLN A 79 16.26 -12.85 -28.26
C GLN A 79 16.45 -13.91 -27.15
N GLU A 80 17.36 -14.87 -27.33
CA GLU A 80 17.70 -15.87 -26.31
C GLU A 80 18.41 -15.24 -25.10
N ASP A 81 19.33 -14.31 -25.32
CA ASP A 81 20.01 -13.58 -24.24
C ASP A 81 19.02 -12.76 -23.43
N LEU A 82 18.08 -12.10 -24.11
CA LEU A 82 16.98 -11.39 -23.48
C LEU A 82 16.11 -12.34 -22.64
N MET A 83 15.69 -13.50 -23.16
CA MET A 83 14.93 -14.46 -22.34
C MET A 83 15.72 -14.91 -21.10
N LYS A 84 17.00 -15.25 -21.25
CA LYS A 84 17.88 -15.62 -20.13
C LYS A 84 18.01 -14.51 -19.10
N LEU A 85 18.21 -13.26 -19.53
CA LEU A 85 18.28 -12.10 -18.63
C LEU A 85 16.98 -11.91 -17.83
N SER A 86 15.83 -12.09 -18.48
CA SER A 86 14.53 -11.99 -17.81
C SER A 86 14.32 -13.09 -16.76
N ASP A 87 14.83 -14.30 -17.02
CA ASP A 87 14.77 -15.41 -16.06
C ASP A 87 15.73 -15.19 -14.89
N ILE A 88 16.98 -14.80 -15.17
CA ILE A 88 18.03 -14.58 -14.15
C ILE A 88 17.66 -13.42 -13.21
N THR A 89 17.12 -12.32 -13.76
CA THR A 89 16.65 -11.18 -12.96
C THR A 89 15.37 -11.50 -12.18
N GLY A 90 14.62 -12.52 -12.61
CA GLY A 90 13.34 -12.91 -12.03
C GLY A 90 12.14 -12.13 -12.58
N CYS A 91 12.31 -11.28 -13.59
CA CYS A 91 11.20 -10.54 -14.18
C CYS A 91 10.17 -11.45 -14.88
N ALA A 92 10.60 -12.55 -15.50
CA ALA A 92 9.68 -13.53 -16.11
C ALA A 92 8.61 -14.02 -15.13
N ALA A 93 9.02 -14.33 -13.89
CA ALA A 93 8.11 -14.81 -12.85
C ALA A 93 7.11 -13.73 -12.39
N ARG A 94 7.48 -12.45 -12.46
CA ARG A 94 6.64 -11.32 -12.04
C ARG A 94 5.49 -11.05 -12.99
N ILE A 95 5.70 -11.26 -14.28
CA ILE A 95 4.67 -11.00 -15.30
C ILE A 95 3.82 -12.23 -15.63
N ARG A 96 4.27 -13.44 -15.26
CA ARG A 96 3.56 -14.68 -15.55
C ARG A 96 2.18 -14.73 -14.89
N GLU A 97 1.15 -15.01 -15.66
CA GLU A 97 -0.21 -15.18 -15.15
C GLU A 97 -0.36 -16.51 -14.38
N PRO A 98 -0.71 -16.48 -13.08
CA PRO A 98 -0.96 -17.70 -12.32
C PRO A 98 -2.26 -18.39 -12.76
N GLN A 99 -2.31 -19.72 -12.58
CA GLN A 99 -3.50 -20.54 -12.78
C GLN A 99 -4.40 -20.49 -11.54
N CYS A 100 -5.71 -20.22 -11.72
CA CYS A 100 -6.63 -20.07 -10.59
C CYS A 100 -7.26 -21.38 -10.09
N ASN A 101 -7.21 -22.44 -10.89
CA ASN A 101 -7.93 -23.70 -10.62
C ASN A 101 -7.42 -24.44 -9.38
N SER A 102 -6.19 -24.17 -8.96
CA SER A 102 -5.58 -24.77 -7.75
C SER A 102 -5.86 -23.97 -6.48
N ILE A 103 -6.49 -22.78 -6.56
CA ILE A 103 -6.71 -21.92 -5.41
C ILE A 103 -7.98 -22.36 -4.66
N PRO A 104 -7.87 -22.85 -3.42
CA PRO A 104 -9.02 -23.30 -2.65
C PRO A 104 -10.01 -22.17 -2.41
N ASN A 105 -11.31 -22.46 -2.50
CA ASN A 105 -12.37 -21.50 -2.16
C ASN A 105 -12.29 -20.14 -2.90
N ILE A 106 -11.69 -20.09 -4.10
CA ILE A 106 -11.50 -18.86 -4.88
C ILE A 106 -12.81 -18.12 -5.22
N ASN A 107 -13.94 -18.84 -5.22
CA ASN A 107 -15.28 -18.26 -5.41
C ASN A 107 -15.88 -17.68 -4.11
N LYS A 108 -15.30 -17.99 -2.96
CA LYS A 108 -15.80 -17.61 -1.65
C LYS A 108 -14.95 -16.53 -0.98
N TYR A 109 -13.63 -16.63 -1.08
CA TYR A 109 -12.66 -15.74 -0.42
C TYR A 109 -11.68 -15.12 -1.42
N ARG A 110 -11.18 -13.94 -1.06
CA ARG A 110 -10.10 -13.26 -1.80
C ARG A 110 -8.77 -13.95 -1.48
N THR A 111 -7.88 -14.03 -2.47
CA THR A 111 -6.45 -14.24 -2.19
C THR A 111 -5.89 -13.04 -1.42
N ILE A 112 -4.75 -13.19 -0.74
CA ILE A 112 -4.12 -12.04 -0.06
C ILE A 112 -3.56 -11.05 -1.08
N THR A 113 -3.02 -11.56 -2.19
CA THR A 113 -2.38 -10.77 -3.24
C THR A 113 -3.35 -10.19 -4.27
N GLY A 114 -4.66 -10.46 -4.16
CA GLY A 114 -5.66 -10.02 -5.13
C GLY A 114 -5.65 -10.78 -6.47
N VAL A 115 -4.70 -11.69 -6.68
CA VAL A 115 -4.66 -12.56 -7.88
C VAL A 115 -5.94 -13.38 -8.00
N CYS A 116 -6.34 -13.68 -9.23
CA CYS A 116 -7.54 -14.46 -9.55
C CYS A 116 -8.87 -13.83 -9.09
N ASN A 117 -8.90 -12.52 -8.78
CA ASN A 117 -10.17 -11.80 -8.73
C ASN A 117 -10.80 -11.77 -10.13
N ASN A 118 -10.08 -11.26 -11.12
CA ASN A 118 -10.42 -11.47 -12.52
C ASN A 118 -9.93 -12.86 -12.97
N LEU A 119 -10.84 -13.72 -13.43
CA LEU A 119 -10.52 -15.10 -13.82
C LEU A 119 -9.97 -15.22 -15.25
N LYS A 120 -10.07 -14.16 -16.06
CA LYS A 120 -9.53 -14.14 -17.43
C LYS A 120 -8.13 -13.54 -17.49
N VAL A 121 -7.88 -12.47 -16.74
CA VAL A 121 -6.58 -11.80 -16.63
C VAL A 121 -6.19 -11.83 -15.15
N THR A 122 -5.46 -12.87 -14.75
CA THR A 122 -5.41 -13.29 -13.34
C THR A 122 -4.60 -12.37 -12.43
N ARG A 123 -3.83 -11.44 -13.00
CA ARG A 123 -3.10 -10.38 -12.26
C ARG A 123 -3.81 -9.03 -12.24
N LYS A 124 -4.97 -8.88 -12.89
CA LYS A 124 -5.68 -7.59 -12.92
C LYS A 124 -6.04 -7.14 -11.51
N GLY A 125 -5.55 -5.97 -11.08
CA GLY A 125 -5.74 -5.44 -9.72
C GLY A 125 -4.98 -6.19 -8.61
N ALA A 126 -4.07 -7.11 -8.94
CA ALA A 126 -3.25 -7.80 -7.93
C ALA A 126 -2.11 -6.91 -7.41
N SER A 127 -1.61 -7.22 -6.21
CA SER A 127 -0.42 -6.55 -5.67
C SER A 127 0.83 -6.84 -6.50
N ASN A 128 1.80 -5.92 -6.42
CA ASN A 128 3.06 -5.98 -7.16
C ASN A 128 2.87 -5.98 -8.68
N THR A 129 1.90 -5.22 -9.17
CA THR A 129 1.63 -5.01 -10.60
C THR A 129 1.77 -3.52 -10.95
N PRO A 130 2.01 -3.16 -12.23
CA PRO A 130 2.11 -1.75 -12.62
C PRO A 130 0.79 -1.00 -12.38
N LEU A 131 0.88 0.27 -11.96
CA LEU A 131 -0.25 1.20 -12.00
C LEU A 131 -0.74 1.36 -13.46
N VAL A 132 -2.05 1.39 -13.66
CA VAL A 132 -2.63 1.53 -15.01
C VAL A 132 -2.53 2.98 -15.51
N ARG A 133 -2.34 3.15 -16.83
CA ARG A 133 -2.33 4.45 -17.50
C ARG A 133 -3.68 4.71 -18.16
N TRP A 134 -4.32 5.82 -17.81
CA TRP A 134 -5.50 6.33 -18.53
C TRP A 134 -5.15 7.35 -19.60
N GLN A 135 -3.94 7.92 -19.52
CA GLN A 135 -3.32 8.77 -20.53
C GLN A 135 -1.89 8.30 -20.74
N PRO A 136 -1.33 8.48 -21.96
CA PRO A 136 0.09 8.22 -22.22
C PRO A 136 0.99 8.92 -21.20
N ALA A 137 2.10 8.30 -20.83
CA ALA A 137 3.09 8.95 -19.96
C ALA A 137 3.87 10.01 -20.74
N GLU A 138 4.24 11.08 -20.08
CA GLU A 138 5.11 12.13 -20.63
C GLU A 138 6.42 12.13 -19.84
N TYR A 139 7.50 11.69 -20.49
CA TYR A 139 8.87 11.70 -19.98
C TYR A 139 9.75 12.51 -20.95
N ASP A 140 10.83 13.10 -20.45
CA ASP A 140 11.73 13.97 -21.24
C ASP A 140 12.40 13.15 -22.38
N ASP A 141 12.80 11.91 -22.10
CA ASP A 141 13.34 10.96 -23.10
C ASP A 141 12.26 10.11 -23.80
N GLY A 142 10.98 10.33 -23.50
CA GLY A 142 9.86 9.50 -23.97
C GLY A 142 9.77 8.09 -23.35
N ILE A 143 10.67 7.71 -22.44
CA ILE A 143 10.77 6.36 -21.87
C ILE A 143 10.68 6.39 -20.35
N SER A 144 11.58 7.11 -19.67
CA SER A 144 11.72 7.03 -18.22
C SER A 144 12.32 8.26 -17.52
N GLU A 145 12.94 9.21 -18.21
CA GLU A 145 13.55 10.37 -17.59
C GLU A 145 12.48 11.36 -17.09
N PRO A 146 12.40 11.60 -15.76
CA PRO A 146 11.40 12.50 -15.18
C PRO A 146 11.41 13.87 -15.83
N ARG A 147 10.20 14.41 -16.05
CA ARG A 147 10.05 15.75 -16.65
C ARG A 147 10.69 16.85 -15.83
N GLY A 148 11.14 17.87 -16.54
CA GLY A 148 11.69 19.08 -15.93
C GLY A 148 13.19 19.02 -15.76
N ASN A 149 13.87 18.27 -16.62
CA ASN A 149 15.28 18.52 -16.88
C ASN A 149 15.47 19.99 -17.30
N ARG A 150 16.43 20.69 -16.69
CA ARG A 150 16.62 22.15 -16.88
C ARG A 150 17.07 22.52 -18.29
N SER A 151 17.48 21.55 -19.09
CA SER A 151 17.90 21.73 -20.47
C SER A 151 16.75 21.61 -21.49
N GLU A 152 15.57 21.14 -21.06
CA GLU A 152 14.45 20.84 -21.95
C GLU A 152 13.27 21.76 -21.69
N ARG A 153 12.71 22.31 -22.77
CA ARG A 153 11.52 23.17 -22.73
C ARG A 153 10.29 22.35 -23.09
N LEU A 154 9.28 22.38 -22.22
CA LEU A 154 7.95 21.83 -22.47
C LEU A 154 7.01 22.96 -22.88
N ASN A 155 6.38 22.84 -24.05
CA ASN A 155 5.51 23.88 -24.61
C ASN A 155 6.20 25.26 -24.66
N ASN A 156 7.49 25.30 -25.01
CA ASN A 156 8.37 26.47 -25.05
C ASN A 156 8.77 27.08 -23.68
N PHE A 157 8.37 26.48 -22.55
CA PHE A 157 8.71 26.94 -21.20
C PHE A 157 9.57 25.91 -20.45
N LEU A 158 10.39 26.38 -19.52
CA LEU A 158 11.02 25.51 -18.52
C LEU A 158 9.99 25.24 -17.41
N LEU A 159 9.91 24.00 -16.94
CA LEU A 159 9.09 23.70 -15.77
C LEU A 159 9.66 24.38 -14.52
N PRO A 160 8.81 24.95 -13.65
CA PRO A 160 9.28 25.66 -12.47
C PRO A 160 9.86 24.69 -11.43
N LEU A 161 10.71 25.22 -10.54
CA LEU A 161 11.15 24.47 -9.36
C LEU A 161 9.94 24.22 -8.46
N VAL A 162 9.68 22.95 -8.14
CA VAL A 162 8.50 22.57 -7.34
C VAL A 162 8.50 23.23 -5.96
N ARG A 163 9.68 23.48 -5.36
CA ARG A 163 9.81 24.20 -4.10
C ARG A 163 9.46 25.68 -4.23
N GLN A 164 9.78 26.31 -5.34
CA GLN A 164 9.38 27.69 -5.60
C GLN A 164 7.86 27.81 -5.73
N VAL A 165 7.24 26.87 -6.44
CA VAL A 165 5.77 26.78 -6.53
C VAL A 165 5.15 26.55 -5.15
N SER A 166 5.73 25.66 -4.34
CA SER A 166 5.29 25.43 -2.96
C SER A 166 5.35 26.69 -2.10
N ASN A 167 6.47 27.42 -2.14
CA ASN A 167 6.65 28.68 -1.39
C ASN A 167 5.62 29.75 -1.79
N ASN A 168 5.36 29.88 -3.10
CA ASN A 168 4.57 31.00 -3.61
C ASN A 168 3.07 30.73 -3.67
N ILE A 169 2.64 29.46 -3.75
CA ILE A 169 1.23 29.10 -3.95
C ILE A 169 0.67 28.29 -2.77
N LEU A 170 1.47 27.40 -2.16
CA LEU A 170 0.93 26.46 -1.17
C LEU A 170 1.00 26.97 0.27
N SER A 171 1.76 28.03 0.55
CA SER A 171 2.04 28.46 1.92
C SER A 171 0.78 28.81 2.73
N THR A 172 0.82 28.55 4.03
CA THR A 172 -0.25 28.84 4.99
C THR A 172 0.34 28.86 6.39
N THR A 173 0.12 29.94 7.12
CA THR A 173 0.42 29.95 8.55
C THR A 173 -0.68 29.21 9.32
N ASP A 174 -0.34 28.62 10.46
CA ASP A 174 -1.31 27.90 11.29
C ASP A 174 -2.47 28.82 11.78
N ALA A 175 -2.22 30.13 11.91
CA ALA A 175 -3.22 31.12 12.30
C ALA A 175 -4.25 31.41 11.19
N GLU A 176 -3.90 31.19 9.93
CA GLU A 176 -4.76 31.40 8.75
C GLU A 176 -5.54 30.13 8.36
N VAL A 177 -5.34 29.02 9.08
CA VAL A 177 -6.05 27.77 8.80
C VAL A 177 -7.54 27.92 9.07
N VAL A 178 -8.32 27.75 8.01
CA VAL A 178 -9.78 27.70 8.08
C VAL A 178 -10.23 26.26 8.34
N SER A 179 -11.07 26.08 9.36
CA SER A 179 -11.70 24.80 9.64
C SER A 179 -12.93 24.58 8.78
N ASP A 180 -13.16 23.32 8.39
CA ASP A 180 -14.36 22.92 7.69
C ASP A 180 -15.58 23.01 8.61
N THR A 181 -16.73 23.39 8.06
CA THR A 181 -17.97 23.56 8.83
C THR A 181 -18.95 22.41 8.68
N GLU A 182 -18.67 21.45 7.78
CA GLU A 182 -19.57 20.32 7.50
C GLU A 182 -18.92 18.98 7.82
N ILE A 183 -17.60 18.83 7.61
CA ILE A 183 -16.90 17.56 7.79
C ILE A 183 -15.92 17.52 8.96
N THR A 184 -15.79 16.36 9.59
CA THR A 184 -14.86 16.08 10.68
C THR A 184 -13.48 15.71 10.17
N HIS A 185 -12.49 15.77 11.06
CA HIS A 185 -11.12 15.34 10.77
C HIS A 185 -11.05 13.83 10.46
N MET A 186 -12.08 13.05 10.83
CA MET A 186 -12.23 11.66 10.41
C MET A 186 -12.28 11.52 8.88
N VAL A 187 -12.84 12.47 8.12
CA VAL A 187 -12.82 12.41 6.65
C VAL A 187 -11.38 12.39 6.13
N THR A 188 -10.51 13.24 6.66
CA THR A 188 -9.11 13.32 6.23
C THR A 188 -8.36 12.01 6.49
N ILE A 189 -8.46 11.48 7.71
CA ILE A 189 -7.73 10.25 8.10
C ILE A 189 -8.37 9.00 7.49
N TYR A 190 -9.68 8.98 7.26
CA TYR A 190 -10.32 7.90 6.52
C TYR A 190 -9.98 7.95 5.01
N GLY A 191 -9.70 9.13 4.47
CA GLY A 191 -9.11 9.28 3.13
C GLY A 191 -7.75 8.62 3.03
N GLN A 192 -6.87 8.87 4.01
CA GLN A 192 -5.58 8.19 4.12
C GLN A 192 -5.75 6.67 4.32
N TRP A 193 -6.70 6.25 5.16
CA TRP A 193 -7.03 4.83 5.39
C TRP A 193 -7.40 4.11 4.09
N ASN A 194 -8.23 4.74 3.25
CA ASN A 194 -8.62 4.20 1.95
C ASN A 194 -7.45 4.22 0.95
N ASP A 195 -6.61 5.26 0.95
CA ASP A 195 -5.40 5.31 0.10
C ASP A 195 -4.49 4.13 0.41
N HIS A 196 -4.34 3.81 1.70
CA HIS A 196 -3.47 2.75 2.19
C HIS A 196 -4.04 1.34 1.99
N ASP A 197 -5.29 1.20 1.55
CA ASP A 197 -5.83 -0.07 1.04
C ASP A 197 -5.53 -0.23 -0.47
N LEU A 198 -5.54 0.89 -1.20
CA LEU A 198 -5.59 0.87 -2.67
C LEU A 198 -4.20 1.03 -3.31
N SER A 199 -3.32 1.84 -2.73
CA SER A 199 -2.06 2.17 -3.39
C SER A 199 -0.87 2.34 -2.45
N PHE A 200 0.25 1.75 -2.86
CA PHE A 200 1.57 2.00 -2.29
C PHE A 200 2.61 1.86 -3.39
N THR A 201 3.30 2.96 -3.70
CA THR A 201 4.46 2.94 -4.60
C THR A 201 5.73 3.06 -3.76
N PRO A 202 6.49 1.96 -3.60
CA PRO A 202 7.79 2.01 -2.93
C PRO A 202 8.84 2.70 -3.81
N PHE A 203 9.97 3.07 -3.20
CA PHE A 203 11.16 3.52 -3.93
C PHE A 203 12.02 2.33 -4.37
N SER A 204 12.97 2.58 -5.27
CA SER A 204 14.04 1.62 -5.51
C SER A 204 14.76 1.30 -4.18
N PRO A 205 15.06 0.01 -3.89
CA PRO A 205 15.83 -0.36 -2.72
C PRO A 205 17.29 0.11 -2.77
N SER A 206 17.77 0.59 -3.92
CA SER A 206 19.11 1.18 -3.99
C SER A 206 19.12 2.55 -3.32
N ILE A 207 19.96 2.70 -2.29
CA ILE A 207 20.19 3.98 -1.60
C ILE A 207 21.32 4.79 -2.25
N ARG A 208 22.02 4.17 -3.21
CA ARG A 208 23.11 4.78 -3.96
C ARG A 208 22.73 4.83 -5.44
N SER A 209 23.15 5.90 -6.09
CA SER A 209 23.05 6.04 -7.54
C SER A 209 23.72 4.84 -8.22
N PHE A 210 23.02 4.23 -9.17
CA PHE A 210 23.53 3.08 -9.92
C PHE A 210 24.74 3.43 -10.80
N SER A 211 24.87 4.70 -11.21
CA SER A 211 25.94 5.13 -12.11
C SER A 211 27.25 5.44 -11.38
N ASN A 212 27.19 6.14 -10.24
CA ASN A 212 28.37 6.69 -9.57
C ASN A 212 28.43 6.40 -8.06
N GLY A 213 27.50 5.60 -7.52
CA GLY A 213 27.52 5.15 -6.13
C GLY A 213 27.18 6.24 -5.09
N VAL A 214 26.73 7.42 -5.53
CA VAL A 214 26.38 8.55 -4.66
C VAL A 214 25.17 8.25 -3.80
N ASN A 215 25.25 8.54 -2.51
CA ASN A 215 24.12 8.42 -1.59
C ASN A 215 23.12 9.57 -1.82
N CYS A 216 21.87 9.23 -2.14
CA CYS A 216 20.84 10.23 -2.47
C CYS A 216 20.41 11.09 -1.26
N ASP A 217 20.66 10.63 -0.04
CA ASP A 217 20.35 11.38 1.19
C ASP A 217 21.44 12.41 1.52
N GLU A 218 22.65 12.23 1.00
CA GLU A 218 23.84 13.04 1.31
C GLU A 218 24.27 13.92 0.13
N SER A 219 23.58 13.81 -1.01
CA SER A 219 23.98 14.50 -2.23
C SER A 219 22.80 15.03 -3.02
N CYS A 220 23.00 16.21 -3.60
CA CYS A 220 22.07 16.85 -4.52
C CYS A 220 22.36 16.53 -6.00
N GLN A 221 23.23 15.53 -6.26
CA GLN A 221 23.45 15.04 -7.61
C GLN A 221 22.24 14.25 -8.12
N ARG A 222 21.82 14.55 -9.35
CA ARG A 222 20.80 13.76 -10.06
C ARG A 222 21.44 12.51 -10.67
N GLY A 223 20.84 11.36 -10.45
CA GLY A 223 21.27 10.08 -11.01
C GLY A 223 20.45 8.95 -10.41
N GLU A 224 19.95 8.01 -11.23
CA GLU A 224 19.01 6.96 -10.76
C GLU A 224 19.54 6.23 -9.53
N PRO A 225 18.81 6.17 -8.39
CA PRO A 225 17.42 6.60 -8.19
C PRO A 225 17.24 7.98 -7.53
N CYS A 226 18.28 8.81 -7.41
CA CYS A 226 18.26 10.15 -6.83
C CYS A 226 17.62 11.20 -7.77
N ILE A 227 16.57 11.87 -7.31
CA ILE A 227 15.87 12.97 -8.00
C ILE A 227 15.65 14.19 -7.08
N PRO A 228 16.73 14.76 -6.53
CA PRO A 228 16.67 15.81 -5.51
C PRO A 228 15.86 17.02 -5.99
N ILE A 229 15.19 17.68 -5.05
CA ILE A 229 14.40 18.90 -5.30
C ILE A 229 15.30 20.11 -5.03
N PRO A 230 15.68 20.89 -6.06
CA PRO A 230 16.57 22.03 -5.87
C PRO A 230 15.91 23.16 -5.08
N ILE A 231 16.70 23.86 -4.27
CA ILE A 231 16.24 25.02 -3.50
C ILE A 231 16.27 26.28 -4.36
N PRO A 232 15.16 27.04 -4.46
CA PRO A 232 15.13 28.28 -5.23
C PRO A 232 15.94 29.40 -4.55
N PRO A 233 16.35 30.45 -5.30
CA PRO A 233 16.89 31.67 -4.72
C PRO A 233 15.93 32.30 -3.72
N GLY A 234 16.44 32.69 -2.54
CA GLY A 234 15.65 33.35 -1.50
C GLY A 234 14.63 32.44 -0.79
N ASP A 235 14.83 31.11 -0.82
CA ASP A 235 14.02 30.20 -0.02
C ASP A 235 14.08 30.58 1.47
N PRO A 236 12.94 30.63 2.18
CA PRO A 236 12.90 31.13 3.55
C PRO A 236 13.53 30.17 4.58
N ARG A 237 13.77 28.90 4.21
CA ARG A 237 14.21 27.86 5.14
C ARG A 237 15.58 27.29 4.81
N LEU A 238 15.87 27.06 3.53
CA LEU A 238 17.09 26.37 3.10
C LEU A 238 18.00 27.28 2.27
N PRO A 239 19.33 27.18 2.43
CA PRO A 239 20.25 27.99 1.62
C PRO A 239 20.19 27.56 0.16
N THR A 240 20.35 28.51 -0.76
CA THR A 240 20.47 28.24 -2.20
C THR A 240 21.89 27.80 -2.54
N GLY A 241 22.04 26.74 -3.34
CA GLY A 241 23.34 26.27 -3.81
C GLY A 241 23.26 24.92 -4.53
N PRO A 242 24.34 24.50 -5.20
CA PRO A 242 24.40 23.19 -5.88
C PRO A 242 24.33 22.01 -4.90
N ASP A 243 24.81 22.20 -3.67
CA ASP A 243 24.83 21.19 -2.62
C ASP A 243 23.64 21.29 -1.64
N SER A 244 22.62 22.10 -1.98
CA SER A 244 21.42 22.26 -1.14
C SER A 244 20.17 21.85 -1.92
N CYS A 245 19.45 20.87 -1.36
CA CYS A 245 18.24 20.29 -1.93
C CYS A 245 17.40 19.61 -0.85
N ILE A 246 16.13 19.36 -1.17
CA ILE A 246 15.31 18.40 -0.42
C ILE A 246 15.54 17.01 -1.06
N PRO A 247 15.96 15.99 -0.29
CA PRO A 247 16.22 14.67 -0.84
C PRO A 247 14.92 14.03 -1.34
N ALA A 248 14.99 13.39 -2.50
CA ALA A 248 13.89 12.66 -3.10
C ALA A 248 14.41 11.50 -3.96
N PHE A 249 13.67 10.39 -3.93
CA PHE A 249 14.01 9.14 -4.59
C PHE A 249 12.97 8.81 -5.64
N ARG A 250 13.38 8.18 -6.73
CA ARG A 250 12.47 7.67 -7.76
C ARG A 250 11.64 6.50 -7.25
N SER A 251 10.40 6.48 -7.69
CA SER A 251 9.50 5.36 -7.48
C SER A 251 9.99 4.13 -8.23
N ALA A 252 9.89 2.97 -7.59
CA ALA A 252 10.25 1.70 -8.19
C ALA A 252 9.45 1.41 -9.47
N GLY A 253 10.14 0.95 -10.51
CA GLY A 253 9.52 0.45 -11.73
C GLY A 253 8.95 -0.97 -11.58
N ALA A 254 8.07 -1.36 -12.48
CA ALA A 254 7.61 -2.74 -12.63
C ALA A 254 8.28 -3.43 -13.83
N CYS A 255 8.57 -4.73 -13.69
CA CYS A 255 9.06 -5.57 -14.79
C CYS A 255 8.11 -5.50 -16.01
N GLY A 256 8.68 -5.59 -17.21
CA GLY A 256 7.93 -5.53 -18.47
C GLY A 256 7.59 -4.11 -18.93
N THR A 257 8.17 -3.09 -18.30
CA THR A 257 7.95 -1.68 -18.64
C THR A 257 9.25 -0.88 -18.70
N GLY A 258 9.26 0.26 -19.41
CA GLY A 258 10.49 1.03 -19.59
C GLY A 258 11.56 0.22 -20.31
N PHE A 259 12.81 0.40 -19.87
CA PHE A 259 13.92 -0.43 -20.32
C PHE A 259 13.81 -1.91 -19.94
N SER A 260 12.86 -2.34 -19.09
CA SER A 260 12.68 -3.77 -18.81
C SER A 260 11.73 -4.48 -19.78
N ALA A 261 11.14 -3.77 -20.75
CA ALA A 261 10.11 -4.30 -21.65
C ALA A 261 10.64 -5.16 -22.81
N TYR A 262 11.91 -4.99 -23.19
CA TYR A 262 12.50 -5.59 -24.41
C TYR A 262 12.34 -7.12 -24.53
N ASN A 263 12.26 -7.83 -23.40
CA ASN A 263 12.32 -9.31 -23.39
C ASN A 263 10.93 -9.96 -23.46
N PHE A 264 9.87 -9.15 -23.49
CA PHE A 264 8.48 -9.62 -23.38
C PHE A 264 7.67 -9.34 -24.65
N GLY A 265 8.35 -9.33 -25.80
CA GLY A 265 7.74 -9.10 -27.11
C GLY A 265 7.39 -7.63 -27.40
N GLY A 266 7.91 -6.69 -26.60
CA GLY A 266 7.71 -5.25 -26.80
C GLY A 266 8.96 -4.56 -27.37
N THR A 267 8.73 -3.54 -28.19
CA THR A 267 9.65 -2.40 -28.28
C THR A 267 9.71 -1.71 -26.91
N PRO A 268 10.80 -0.99 -26.56
CA PRO A 268 10.86 -0.24 -25.31
C PRO A 268 9.61 0.64 -25.19
N ASN A 269 8.93 0.50 -24.06
CA ASN A 269 7.71 1.24 -23.77
C ASN A 269 7.96 2.20 -22.59
N VAL A 270 6.94 2.92 -22.17
CA VAL A 270 7.05 3.90 -21.07
C VAL A 270 7.16 3.21 -19.69
N ARG A 271 8.06 3.71 -18.82
CA ARG A 271 8.22 3.25 -17.43
C ARG A 271 6.89 3.33 -16.68
N GLN A 272 6.52 2.22 -16.03
CA GLN A 272 5.38 2.15 -15.11
C GLN A 272 5.85 1.89 -13.69
N GLN A 273 5.32 2.66 -12.76
CA GLN A 273 5.56 2.46 -11.34
C GLN A 273 4.72 1.30 -10.81
N ILE A 274 5.29 0.54 -9.89
CA ILE A 274 4.61 -0.58 -9.25
C ILE A 274 3.60 -0.11 -8.20
N ASN A 275 2.46 -0.77 -8.12
CA ASN A 275 1.61 -0.77 -6.94
C ASN A 275 1.88 -2.04 -6.12
N ALA A 276 2.37 -1.87 -4.91
CA ALA A 276 2.66 -2.98 -4.00
C ALA A 276 1.41 -3.50 -3.25
N LEU A 277 0.26 -2.83 -3.39
CA LEU A 277 -1.01 -3.25 -2.77
C LEU A 277 -1.99 -3.81 -3.79
N THR A 278 -3.01 -4.51 -3.29
CA THR A 278 -4.20 -4.87 -4.07
C THR A 278 -4.95 -3.62 -4.51
N ALA A 279 -5.66 -3.69 -5.64
CA ALA A 279 -6.45 -2.55 -6.13
C ALA A 279 -7.89 -2.51 -5.59
N TYR A 280 -8.24 -3.45 -4.71
CA TYR A 280 -9.59 -3.65 -4.21
C TYR A 280 -9.74 -2.98 -2.84
N LEU A 281 -10.94 -2.52 -2.49
CA LEU A 281 -11.27 -2.23 -1.10
C LEU A 281 -11.49 -3.57 -0.38
N ASP A 282 -10.40 -4.18 0.07
CA ASP A 282 -10.37 -5.46 0.76
C ASP A 282 -9.63 -5.46 2.09
N ILE A 283 -9.44 -4.24 2.63
CA ILE A 283 -8.83 -3.93 3.93
C ILE A 283 -7.43 -4.55 4.08
N SER A 284 -6.66 -4.53 3.01
CA SER A 284 -5.30 -5.04 2.91
C SER A 284 -4.33 -4.35 3.89
N GLN A 285 -4.62 -3.13 4.31
CA GLN A 285 -3.90 -2.42 5.38
C GLN A 285 -4.01 -3.09 6.75
N VAL A 286 -4.98 -3.98 6.96
CA VAL A 286 -5.07 -4.86 8.14
C VAL A 286 -4.45 -6.23 7.85
N TYR A 287 -4.74 -6.82 6.69
CA TYR A 287 -4.41 -8.23 6.41
C TYR A 287 -3.12 -8.48 5.64
N GLY A 288 -2.50 -7.44 5.06
CA GLY A 288 -1.37 -7.54 4.15
C GLY A 288 -1.79 -7.73 2.69
N SER A 289 -0.87 -7.38 1.80
CA SER A 289 -0.95 -7.64 0.35
C SER A 289 0.04 -8.72 -0.13
N GLU A 290 0.67 -9.43 0.81
CA GLU A 290 1.62 -10.52 0.59
C GLU A 290 1.29 -11.70 1.51
N GLU A 291 1.30 -12.92 0.97
CA GLU A 291 0.89 -14.14 1.70
C GLU A 291 1.71 -14.35 2.98
N LYS A 292 3.03 -14.06 2.94
CA LYS A 292 3.91 -14.22 4.10
C LYS A 292 3.55 -13.25 5.23
N LEU A 293 3.38 -11.96 4.91
CA LEU A 293 3.00 -10.96 5.91
C LEU A 293 1.62 -11.28 6.50
N ALA A 294 0.66 -11.69 5.67
CA ALA A 294 -0.66 -12.08 6.13
C ALA A 294 -0.61 -13.26 7.11
N LEU A 295 0.24 -14.25 6.86
CA LEU A 295 0.46 -15.37 7.78
C LEU A 295 1.13 -14.90 9.08
N ASP A 296 2.14 -14.03 8.98
CA ASP A 296 2.89 -13.52 10.13
C ASP A 296 2.02 -12.66 11.07
N LEU A 297 0.99 -11.99 10.54
CA LEU A 297 0.03 -11.18 11.31
C LEU A 297 -1.04 -12.01 12.03
N ARG A 298 -1.21 -13.29 11.68
CA ARG A 298 -2.23 -14.17 12.28
C ARG A 298 -1.75 -14.77 13.58
N ASN A 299 -2.63 -14.87 14.56
CA ASN A 299 -2.39 -15.71 15.71
C ASN A 299 -2.62 -17.17 15.30
N LEU A 300 -1.55 -17.96 15.32
CA LEU A 300 -1.56 -19.39 14.97
C LEU A 300 -1.35 -20.28 16.20
N THR A 301 -1.38 -19.72 17.41
CA THR A 301 -1.21 -20.48 18.66
C THR A 301 -2.50 -21.17 19.11
N ASP A 302 -3.65 -20.72 18.60
CA ASP A 302 -4.96 -21.32 18.86
C ASP A 302 -5.83 -21.43 17.61
N ASP A 303 -6.95 -22.14 17.73
CA ASP A 303 -7.93 -22.29 16.65
C ASP A 303 -8.93 -21.12 16.58
N GLY A 304 -8.58 -19.94 17.09
CA GLY A 304 -9.47 -18.79 17.19
C GLY A 304 -9.67 -17.99 15.90
N GLY A 305 -8.78 -18.17 14.91
CA GLY A 305 -8.80 -17.39 13.67
C GLY A 305 -8.54 -15.90 13.91
N LEU A 306 -7.73 -15.57 14.91
CA LEU A 306 -7.44 -14.20 15.36
C LEU A 306 -6.22 -13.60 14.64
N LEU A 307 -6.09 -12.28 14.69
CA LEU A 307 -4.83 -11.56 14.44
C LEU A 307 -4.01 -11.46 15.72
N LYS A 308 -2.68 -11.42 15.58
CA LYS A 308 -1.75 -11.18 16.70
C LYS A 308 -2.00 -9.81 17.31
N VAL A 309 -1.72 -9.71 18.60
CA VAL A 309 -1.86 -8.50 19.40
C VAL A 309 -0.58 -8.27 20.19
N ASN A 310 -0.42 -7.07 20.73
CA ASN A 310 0.69 -6.77 21.62
C ASN A 310 0.60 -7.61 22.91
N GLU A 311 1.71 -8.21 23.30
CA GLU A 311 1.80 -9.01 24.54
C GLU A 311 2.24 -8.17 25.75
N GLU A 312 2.84 -6.99 25.50
CA GLU A 312 3.39 -6.14 26.56
C GLU A 312 2.44 -5.05 27.02
N PHE A 313 1.63 -4.50 26.10
CA PHE A 313 0.78 -3.36 26.36
C PHE A 313 -0.68 -3.62 25.99
N THR A 314 -1.57 -3.09 26.81
CA THR A 314 -3.00 -3.00 26.50
C THR A 314 -3.46 -1.55 26.66
N ASP A 315 -4.53 -1.19 25.96
CA ASP A 315 -5.21 0.10 26.12
C ASP A 315 -6.48 -0.15 26.92
N ASN A 316 -6.39 0.06 28.24
CA ASN A 316 -7.50 -0.16 29.17
C ASN A 316 -8.12 -1.56 29.04
N GLY A 317 -7.26 -2.59 28.99
CA GLY A 317 -7.65 -3.98 28.79
C GLY A 317 -8.04 -4.36 27.36
N ARG A 318 -7.92 -3.45 26.38
CA ARG A 318 -8.15 -3.72 24.96
C ARG A 318 -6.84 -3.93 24.21
N GLU A 319 -6.94 -4.71 23.14
CA GLU A 319 -5.82 -5.11 22.30
C GLU A 319 -5.15 -3.91 21.62
N VAL A 320 -3.83 -4.00 21.47
CA VAL A 320 -3.01 -3.05 20.71
C VAL A 320 -2.29 -3.84 19.61
N LEU A 321 -1.90 -3.17 18.53
CA LEU A 321 -1.12 -3.78 17.46
C LEU A 321 0.18 -4.42 18.00
N PRO A 322 0.62 -5.56 17.44
CA PRO A 322 1.91 -6.14 17.79
C PRO A 322 3.05 -5.21 17.34
N PHE A 323 4.18 -5.26 18.05
CA PHE A 323 5.39 -4.57 17.59
C PHE A 323 6.03 -5.30 16.41
N HIS A 324 6.70 -4.53 15.56
CA HIS A 324 7.53 -5.08 14.53
C HIS A 324 8.71 -5.85 15.15
N PRO A 325 9.02 -7.09 14.69
CA PRO A 325 10.04 -7.93 15.31
C PRO A 325 11.46 -7.38 15.15
N LEU A 326 11.71 -6.61 14.08
CA LEU A 326 12.94 -5.83 13.95
C LEU A 326 12.76 -4.50 14.70
N GLN A 327 13.69 -4.18 15.60
CA GLN A 327 13.76 -2.89 16.27
C GLN A 327 14.15 -1.80 15.25
N VAL A 328 13.12 -1.25 14.59
CA VAL A 328 13.28 -0.10 13.70
C VAL A 328 13.34 1.16 14.55
N ASN A 329 14.46 1.88 14.50
CA ASN A 329 14.72 3.05 15.34
C ASN A 329 13.87 4.28 14.96
N MET A 330 13.15 4.26 13.83
CA MET A 330 12.36 5.41 13.39
C MET A 330 11.24 5.79 14.35
N CYS A 331 10.69 4.82 15.08
CA CYS A 331 9.64 5.07 16.09
C CYS A 331 10.19 5.32 17.49
N ALA A 332 11.51 5.21 17.68
CA ALA A 332 12.20 5.50 18.93
C ALA A 332 12.39 7.03 19.09
N THR A 333 11.28 7.73 19.15
CA THR A 333 11.20 9.19 19.21
C THR A 333 10.85 9.71 20.59
N ARG A 334 10.51 8.84 21.54
CA ARG A 334 9.88 9.24 22.80
C ARG A 334 10.80 10.09 23.65
N ARG A 335 12.05 9.68 23.85
CA ARG A 335 13.01 10.44 24.68
C ARG A 335 13.22 11.84 24.11
N ARG A 336 13.34 11.94 22.78
CA ARG A 336 13.54 13.21 22.07
C ARG A 336 12.31 14.12 22.18
N VAL A 337 11.11 13.58 21.97
CA VAL A 337 9.86 14.37 21.97
C VAL A 337 9.46 14.79 23.38
N THR A 338 9.66 13.94 24.38
CA THR A 338 9.31 14.24 25.79
C THR A 338 10.42 14.95 26.57
N ASN A 339 11.63 15.05 25.98
CA ASN A 339 12.84 15.53 26.65
C ASN A 339 13.16 14.77 27.96
N ASP A 340 12.83 13.48 28.01
CA ASP A 340 13.12 12.58 29.12
C ASP A 340 14.06 11.46 28.66
N THR A 341 15.33 11.52 29.08
CA THR A 341 16.35 10.53 28.72
C THR A 341 16.08 9.15 29.31
N ASN A 342 15.27 9.06 30.37
CA ASN A 342 14.92 7.81 31.03
C ASN A 342 13.67 7.15 30.42
N ALA A 343 12.98 7.82 29.49
CA ALA A 343 11.79 7.27 28.85
C ALA A 343 12.13 5.99 28.07
N ARG A 344 11.27 4.98 28.21
CA ARG A 344 11.37 3.73 27.43
C ARG A 344 10.97 4.00 25.99
N GLU A 345 11.89 3.75 25.05
CA GLU A 345 11.60 3.78 23.62
C GLU A 345 10.73 2.60 23.19
N ILE A 346 9.93 2.82 22.15
CA ILE A 346 8.94 1.86 21.67
C ILE A 346 9.17 1.58 20.19
N PRO A 347 9.23 0.30 19.78
CA PRO A 347 9.32 -0.05 18.37
C PRO A 347 8.09 0.40 17.57
N CYS A 348 8.24 0.47 16.26
CA CYS A 348 7.10 0.61 15.35
C CYS A 348 6.13 -0.57 15.50
N PHE A 349 4.84 -0.33 15.29
CA PHE A 349 3.87 -1.40 15.16
C PHE A 349 4.02 -2.13 13.82
N ILE A 350 3.45 -3.33 13.73
CA ILE A 350 3.31 -4.06 12.46
C ILE A 350 1.82 -4.28 12.16
N ALA A 351 1.45 -4.02 10.90
CA ALA A 351 0.12 -4.25 10.35
C ALA A 351 0.24 -4.70 8.89
N GLY A 352 -0.89 -4.80 8.19
CA GLY A 352 -0.94 -5.16 6.77
C GLY A 352 -0.28 -4.14 5.84
N ASP A 353 -0.27 -2.86 6.21
CA ASP A 353 0.44 -1.79 5.50
C ASP A 353 1.62 -1.25 6.33
N VAL A 354 2.73 -0.96 5.64
CA VAL A 354 4.00 -0.54 6.27
C VAL A 354 3.97 0.88 6.83
N ARG A 355 2.96 1.68 6.49
CA ARG A 355 2.77 3.07 6.91
C ARG A 355 1.89 3.20 8.16
N VAL A 356 1.63 2.10 8.87
CA VAL A 356 0.80 2.07 10.09
C VAL A 356 1.19 3.12 11.14
N ASP A 357 2.47 3.42 11.27
CA ASP A 357 3.01 4.40 12.22
C ASP A 357 3.29 5.76 11.60
N GLU A 358 2.83 6.02 10.36
CA GLU A 358 3.06 7.30 9.70
C GLU A 358 2.59 8.43 10.59
N ASN A 359 1.38 8.37 11.13
CA ASN A 359 0.93 9.26 12.19
C ASN A 359 0.02 8.52 13.20
N VAL A 360 -0.01 9.01 14.44
CA VAL A 360 -0.74 8.36 15.55
C VAL A 360 -2.27 8.24 15.33
N ALA A 361 -2.87 9.14 14.54
CA ALA A 361 -4.29 9.05 14.20
C ALA A 361 -4.58 7.88 13.24
N LEU A 362 -3.72 7.65 12.25
CA LEU A 362 -3.77 6.47 11.39
C LEU A 362 -3.54 5.18 12.18
N THR A 363 -2.53 5.15 13.06
CA THR A 363 -2.26 4.01 13.96
C THR A 363 -3.48 3.65 14.81
N SER A 364 -4.25 4.66 15.23
CA SER A 364 -5.50 4.48 15.97
C SER A 364 -6.57 3.75 15.15
N LEU A 365 -6.70 4.05 13.85
CA LEU A 365 -7.61 3.32 12.95
C LEU A 365 -7.14 1.88 12.71
N HIS A 366 -5.84 1.64 12.50
CA HIS A 366 -5.33 0.27 12.39
C HIS A 366 -5.64 -0.56 13.64
N THR A 367 -5.45 0.03 14.83
CA THR A 367 -5.78 -0.62 16.11
C THR A 367 -7.29 -0.89 16.22
N LEU A 368 -8.13 0.07 15.80
CA LEU A 368 -9.58 -0.09 15.80
C LEU A 368 -10.04 -1.28 14.95
N PHE A 369 -9.51 -1.42 13.73
CA PHE A 369 -9.90 -2.49 12.82
C PHE A 369 -9.25 -3.85 13.13
N LEU A 370 -8.07 -3.87 13.77
CA LEU A 370 -7.52 -5.08 14.40
C LEU A 370 -8.52 -5.65 15.43
N ARG A 371 -8.98 -4.80 16.35
CA ARG A 371 -9.94 -5.17 17.40
C ARG A 371 -11.24 -5.69 16.79
N GLU A 372 -11.74 -5.04 15.74
CA GLU A 372 -12.99 -5.46 15.08
C GLU A 372 -12.86 -6.85 14.44
N HIS A 373 -11.72 -7.16 13.79
CA HIS A 373 -11.49 -8.51 13.28
C HIS A 373 -11.55 -9.55 14.40
N ASN A 374 -10.81 -9.32 15.49
CA ASN A 374 -10.78 -10.25 16.63
C ASN A 374 -12.15 -10.38 17.31
N ARG A 375 -12.93 -9.28 17.39
CA ARG A 375 -14.32 -9.31 17.87
C ARG A 375 -15.20 -10.18 17.00
N LEU A 376 -15.15 -9.99 15.67
CA LEU A 376 -15.91 -10.78 14.69
C LEU A 376 -15.54 -12.26 14.76
N ALA A 377 -14.25 -12.60 14.76
CA ALA A 377 -13.78 -13.98 14.83
C ALA A 377 -14.28 -14.68 16.11
N ARG A 378 -14.21 -14.02 17.27
CA ARG A 378 -14.75 -14.55 18.53
C ARG A 378 -16.26 -14.78 18.48
N GLU A 379 -17.02 -13.85 17.92
CA GLU A 379 -18.48 -14.01 17.80
C GLU A 379 -18.87 -15.11 16.80
N LEU A 380 -18.18 -15.20 15.67
CA LEU A 380 -18.37 -16.27 14.69
C LEU A 380 -18.03 -17.64 15.27
N ARG A 381 -16.98 -17.75 16.08
CA ARG A 381 -16.61 -18.99 16.78
C ARG A 381 -17.71 -19.44 17.75
N ARG A 382 -18.28 -18.51 18.52
CA ARG A 382 -19.43 -18.80 19.40
C ARG A 382 -20.67 -19.24 18.60
N LEU A 383 -20.86 -18.64 17.42
CA LEU A 383 -22.01 -18.93 16.56
C LEU A 383 -21.88 -20.27 15.82
N ASN A 384 -20.65 -20.62 15.45
CA ASN A 384 -20.28 -21.78 14.65
C ASN A 384 -19.11 -22.53 15.31
N PRO A 385 -19.34 -23.30 16.38
CA PRO A 385 -18.27 -24.02 17.08
C PRO A 385 -17.52 -25.04 16.21
N GLN A 386 -18.12 -25.44 15.08
CA GLN A 386 -17.54 -26.38 14.11
C GLN A 386 -16.58 -25.74 13.09
N TRP A 387 -16.47 -24.41 13.05
CA TRP A 387 -15.54 -23.74 12.13
C TRP A 387 -14.11 -23.82 12.65
N ASP A 388 -13.19 -24.14 11.74
CA ASP A 388 -11.76 -24.09 11.99
C ASP A 388 -11.23 -22.65 11.97
N SER A 389 -9.97 -22.49 12.38
CA SER A 389 -9.30 -21.19 12.47
C SER A 389 -9.21 -20.48 11.12
N GLU A 390 -8.99 -21.22 10.03
CA GLU A 390 -8.96 -20.66 8.68
C GLU A 390 -10.33 -20.11 8.27
N THR A 391 -11.42 -20.86 8.50
CA THR A 391 -12.77 -20.40 8.18
C THR A 391 -13.13 -19.17 9.01
N LEU A 392 -12.78 -19.15 10.30
CA LEU A 392 -13.01 -17.99 11.18
C LEU A 392 -12.27 -16.75 10.70
N TYR A 393 -10.98 -16.88 10.38
CA TYR A 393 -10.17 -15.79 9.84
C TYR A 393 -10.75 -15.26 8.52
N GLN A 394 -11.07 -16.15 7.58
CA GLN A 394 -11.56 -15.74 6.25
C GLN A 394 -12.97 -15.14 6.29
N GLU A 395 -13.88 -15.64 7.12
CA GLU A 395 -15.22 -15.06 7.26
C GLU A 395 -15.18 -13.70 7.97
N ALA A 396 -14.35 -13.55 9.00
CA ALA A 396 -14.11 -12.24 9.64
C ALA A 396 -13.49 -11.25 8.65
N ARG A 397 -12.43 -11.65 7.91
CA ARG A 397 -11.80 -10.84 6.84
C ARG A 397 -12.79 -10.44 5.77
N LYS A 398 -13.66 -11.36 5.35
CA LYS A 398 -14.68 -11.10 4.33
C LYS A 398 -15.72 -10.08 4.80
N ILE A 399 -16.17 -10.15 6.05
CA ILE A 399 -17.07 -9.14 6.65
C ILE A 399 -16.36 -7.78 6.74
N MET A 400 -15.10 -7.75 7.16
CA MET A 400 -14.30 -6.52 7.26
C MET A 400 -14.10 -5.85 5.91
N GLY A 401 -13.83 -6.61 4.85
CA GLY A 401 -13.80 -6.08 3.47
C GLY A 401 -15.15 -5.48 3.06
N ALA A 402 -16.28 -6.12 3.39
CA ALA A 402 -17.59 -5.55 3.13
C ALA A 402 -17.86 -4.26 3.92
N TYR A 403 -17.36 -4.15 5.16
CA TYR A 403 -17.43 -2.91 5.94
C TYR A 403 -16.66 -1.78 5.25
N ALA A 404 -15.42 -2.03 4.82
CA ALA A 404 -14.63 -1.04 4.09
C ALA A 404 -15.35 -0.55 2.83
N GLN A 405 -15.94 -1.48 2.06
CA GLN A 405 -16.73 -1.17 0.86
C GLN A 405 -17.97 -0.31 1.17
N VAL A 406 -18.72 -0.64 2.22
CA VAL A 406 -19.90 0.12 2.65
C VAL A 406 -19.49 1.53 3.10
N PHE A 407 -18.53 1.65 4.00
CA PHE A 407 -18.12 2.96 4.54
C PHE A 407 -17.56 3.87 3.46
N ALA A 408 -16.73 3.33 2.56
CA ALA A 408 -16.19 4.12 1.45
C ALA A 408 -17.30 4.65 0.54
N PHE A 409 -18.19 3.79 0.04
CA PHE A 409 -19.15 4.19 -1.00
C PHE A 409 -20.40 4.88 -0.47
N LYS A 410 -20.90 4.44 0.68
CA LYS A 410 -22.16 4.95 1.25
C LYS A 410 -21.92 6.22 2.05
N ASP A 411 -20.86 6.26 2.84
CA ASP A 411 -20.67 7.29 3.85
C ASP A 411 -19.59 8.29 3.39
N TYR A 412 -18.36 7.84 3.11
CA TYR A 412 -17.21 8.70 2.82
C TYR A 412 -17.30 9.45 1.48
N LEU A 413 -17.55 8.75 0.36
CA LEU A 413 -17.51 9.36 -0.99
C LEU A 413 -18.57 10.46 -1.19
N GLN A 414 -19.65 10.45 -0.40
CA GLN A 414 -20.66 11.52 -0.43
C GLN A 414 -20.07 12.87 -0.07
N HIS A 415 -19.11 12.91 0.87
CA HIS A 415 -18.44 14.13 1.31
C HIS A 415 -17.33 14.57 0.35
N ILE A 416 -16.79 13.64 -0.44
CA ILE A 416 -15.69 13.96 -1.37
C ILE A 416 -16.24 14.44 -2.71
N LEU A 417 -17.14 13.66 -3.32
CA LEU A 417 -17.68 13.93 -4.65
C LEU A 417 -18.96 14.78 -4.62
N GLY A 418 -19.56 14.96 -3.45
CA GLY A 418 -20.94 15.43 -3.32
C GLY A 418 -21.95 14.39 -3.80
N GLN A 419 -23.21 14.55 -3.39
CA GLN A 419 -24.25 13.61 -3.79
C GLN A 419 -24.44 13.54 -5.31
N GLN A 420 -24.31 14.68 -6.00
CA GLN A 420 -24.44 14.74 -7.45
C GLN A 420 -23.29 14.00 -8.14
N GLY A 421 -22.05 14.20 -7.69
CA GLY A 421 -20.89 13.49 -8.24
C GLY A 421 -20.98 11.98 -8.04
N VAL A 422 -21.44 11.50 -6.87
CA VAL A 422 -21.68 10.06 -6.67
C VAL A 422 -22.76 9.53 -7.62
N ARG A 423 -23.89 10.25 -7.77
CA ARG A 423 -24.98 9.83 -8.67
C ARG A 423 -24.54 9.77 -10.13
N ASP A 424 -23.87 10.81 -10.62
CA ASP A 424 -23.59 10.96 -12.04
C ASP A 424 -22.37 10.16 -12.49
N ILE A 425 -21.31 10.12 -11.65
CA ILE A 425 -20.05 9.47 -12.02
C ILE A 425 -20.09 7.99 -11.65
N ILE A 426 -20.38 7.67 -10.39
CA ILE A 426 -20.35 6.30 -9.87
C ILE A 426 -21.64 5.55 -10.23
N GLY A 427 -22.80 6.18 -9.99
CA GLY A 427 -24.12 5.62 -10.28
C GLY A 427 -24.47 4.37 -9.45
N PRO A 428 -25.66 3.78 -9.66
CA PRO A 428 -26.05 2.53 -9.03
C PRO A 428 -25.16 1.37 -9.47
N TYR A 429 -24.99 0.37 -8.61
CA TYR A 429 -24.25 -0.84 -8.97
C TYR A 429 -25.05 -1.73 -9.93
N THR A 430 -24.46 -2.07 -11.08
CA THR A 430 -25.10 -2.88 -12.12
C THR A 430 -24.65 -4.34 -12.15
N GLY A 431 -23.80 -4.75 -11.19
CA GLY A 431 -23.19 -6.08 -11.15
C GLY A 431 -21.74 -6.09 -11.63
N TYR A 432 -21.03 -7.18 -11.32
CA TYR A 432 -19.64 -7.37 -11.70
C TYR A 432 -19.46 -7.47 -13.22
N ASN A 433 -18.52 -6.71 -13.76
CA ASN A 433 -18.13 -6.73 -15.15
C ASN A 433 -16.62 -7.07 -15.27
N HIS A 434 -16.33 -8.27 -15.74
CA HIS A 434 -14.95 -8.77 -15.90
C HIS A 434 -14.12 -7.99 -16.93
N SER A 435 -14.73 -7.19 -17.80
CA SER A 435 -14.03 -6.36 -18.78
C SER A 435 -13.52 -5.05 -18.17
N VAL A 436 -14.12 -4.58 -17.06
CA VAL A 436 -13.65 -3.39 -16.32
C VAL A 436 -12.27 -3.65 -15.75
N ASP A 437 -11.39 -2.65 -15.81
CA ASP A 437 -10.07 -2.71 -15.18
C ASP A 437 -10.10 -2.09 -13.78
N PRO A 438 -10.04 -2.92 -12.71
CA PRO A 438 -10.00 -2.42 -11.34
C PRO A 438 -8.62 -1.86 -10.96
N SER A 439 -7.58 -2.03 -11.77
CA SER A 439 -6.22 -1.60 -11.40
C SER A 439 -6.20 -0.10 -11.05
N ILE A 440 -5.43 0.26 -10.02
CA ILE A 440 -5.31 1.66 -9.62
C ILE A 440 -4.53 2.42 -10.69
N SER A 441 -5.11 3.53 -11.13
CA SER A 441 -4.47 4.39 -12.12
C SER A 441 -3.37 5.23 -11.51
N ASN A 442 -2.34 5.49 -12.30
CA ASN A 442 -1.18 6.27 -11.84
C ASN A 442 -1.60 7.69 -11.41
N VAL A 443 -2.51 8.33 -12.15
CA VAL A 443 -3.03 9.66 -11.80
C VAL A 443 -3.83 9.67 -10.50
N PHE A 444 -4.54 8.58 -10.18
CA PHE A 444 -5.27 8.47 -8.92
C PHE A 444 -4.30 8.41 -7.73
N ALA A 445 -3.36 7.46 -7.75
CA ALA A 445 -2.42 7.21 -6.65
C ALA A 445 -1.40 8.35 -6.44
N THR A 446 -1.01 9.01 -7.53
CA THR A 446 0.08 9.99 -7.52
C THR A 446 -0.41 11.43 -7.40
N ALA A 447 -1.66 11.71 -7.81
CA ALA A 447 -2.20 13.07 -7.79
C ALA A 447 -3.61 13.13 -7.17
N ALA A 448 -4.63 12.57 -7.82
CA ALA A 448 -6.02 12.89 -7.49
C ALA A 448 -6.39 12.57 -6.04
N TYR A 449 -6.01 11.40 -5.53
CA TYR A 449 -6.37 10.97 -4.18
C TYR A 449 -5.51 11.62 -3.07
N ARG A 450 -4.47 12.36 -3.45
CA ARG A 450 -3.63 13.17 -2.55
C ARG A 450 -4.21 14.56 -2.27
N PHE A 451 -5.45 14.84 -2.68
CA PHE A 451 -6.15 16.08 -2.33
C PHE A 451 -6.24 16.28 -0.81
N ALA A 452 -6.37 15.16 -0.07
CA ALA A 452 -6.54 15.16 1.39
C ALA A 452 -5.35 15.76 2.14
N HIS A 453 -4.17 15.88 1.52
CA HIS A 453 -3.02 16.59 2.12
C HIS A 453 -3.34 18.05 2.48
N LEU A 454 -4.32 18.68 1.81
CA LEU A 454 -4.76 20.05 2.11
C LEU A 454 -5.93 20.12 3.09
N ALA A 455 -6.41 18.96 3.56
CA ALA A 455 -7.47 18.82 4.56
C ALA A 455 -6.94 18.39 5.94
N ILE A 456 -5.62 18.31 6.11
CA ILE A 456 -4.95 18.00 7.37
C ILE A 456 -4.87 19.26 8.24
N GLN A 457 -5.36 19.15 9.47
CA GLN A 457 -5.23 20.21 10.48
C GLN A 457 -3.78 20.31 11.00
N PRO A 458 -3.32 21.45 11.54
CA PRO A 458 -2.00 21.58 12.17
C PRO A 458 -1.81 20.66 13.40
N THR A 459 -2.91 20.22 14.02
CA THR A 459 -2.88 19.36 15.20
C THR A 459 -3.88 18.20 15.10
N PHE A 460 -3.56 17.08 15.73
CA PHE A 460 -4.51 16.04 16.09
C PHE A 460 -5.07 16.34 17.48
N SER A 461 -6.36 16.63 17.55
CA SER A 461 -7.00 16.90 18.83
C SER A 461 -7.17 15.64 19.65
N ARG A 462 -6.97 15.76 20.97
CA ARG A 462 -7.32 14.72 21.94
C ARG A 462 -8.45 15.23 22.79
N LEU A 463 -9.57 14.51 22.78
CA LEU A 463 -10.75 14.91 23.53
C LEU A 463 -11.05 13.91 24.63
N GLY A 464 -11.41 14.38 25.82
CA GLY A 464 -11.94 13.58 26.92
C GLY A 464 -13.35 13.06 26.67
N ALA A 465 -13.92 12.34 27.65
CA ALA A 465 -15.24 11.70 27.53
C ALA A 465 -16.40 12.69 27.29
N ASN A 466 -16.23 13.96 27.68
CA ASN A 466 -17.19 15.05 27.47
C ASN A 466 -16.97 15.81 26.14
N TYR A 467 -16.11 15.30 25.25
CA TYR A 467 -15.73 15.96 23.99
C TYR A 467 -15.08 17.36 24.17
N ARG A 468 -14.56 17.65 25.36
CA ARG A 468 -13.64 18.77 25.61
C ARG A 468 -12.20 18.28 25.50
N GLU A 469 -11.25 19.20 25.40
CA GLU A 469 -9.83 18.87 25.33
C GLU A 469 -9.43 17.97 26.51
N ASP A 470 -8.62 16.95 26.22
CA ASP A 470 -8.11 16.05 27.23
C ASP A 470 -7.23 16.85 28.22
N PRO A 471 -7.58 16.87 29.51
CA PRO A 471 -6.91 17.72 30.49
C PRO A 471 -5.52 17.21 30.86
N GLN A 472 -5.20 15.94 30.57
CA GLN A 472 -3.93 15.31 30.91
C GLN A 472 -2.93 15.43 29.77
N PHE A 473 -3.40 15.21 28.54
CA PHE A 473 -2.56 15.25 27.35
C PHE A 473 -3.19 16.18 26.29
N GLY A 474 -2.62 17.37 26.10
CA GLY A 474 -3.13 18.38 25.15
C GLY A 474 -3.13 17.93 23.68
N ASN A 475 -3.50 18.79 22.72
CA ASN A 475 -3.49 18.40 21.30
C ASN A 475 -2.07 18.07 20.80
N VAL A 476 -1.94 17.15 19.84
CA VAL A 476 -0.63 16.73 19.28
C VAL A 476 -0.36 17.52 17.99
N PRO A 477 0.68 18.36 17.91
CA PRO A 477 1.08 18.97 16.65
C PRO A 477 1.41 17.89 15.61
N VAL A 478 0.96 18.06 14.36
CA VAL A 478 1.13 17.01 13.33
C VAL A 478 2.60 16.66 13.12
N PHE A 479 3.50 17.64 13.15
CA PHE A 479 4.94 17.39 13.01
C PHE A 479 5.52 16.53 14.15
N GLU A 480 4.89 16.51 15.34
CA GLU A 480 5.21 15.64 16.49
C GLU A 480 4.37 14.35 16.53
N ALA A 481 3.42 14.17 15.62
CA ALA A 481 2.57 13.00 15.54
C ALA A 481 3.18 11.89 14.68
N PHE A 482 4.15 12.23 13.82
CA PHE A 482 4.79 11.29 12.92
C PHE A 482 5.67 10.30 13.68
N PHE A 483 5.49 8.99 13.44
CA PHE A 483 6.30 7.92 14.05
C PHE A 483 6.39 7.99 15.58
N THR A 484 5.26 8.26 16.22
CA THR A 484 5.13 8.31 17.69
C THR A 484 4.16 7.25 18.23
N PRO A 485 4.31 5.95 17.87
CA PRO A 485 3.40 4.90 18.33
C PRO A 485 3.37 4.76 19.85
N TRP A 486 4.44 5.20 20.54
CA TRP A 486 4.52 5.24 22.00
C TRP A 486 3.39 6.06 22.64
N ARG A 487 2.78 7.02 21.93
CA ARG A 487 1.64 7.78 22.46
C ARG A 487 0.43 6.89 22.74
N ILE A 488 0.26 5.78 22.01
CA ILE A 488 -0.84 4.84 22.27
C ILE A 488 -0.74 4.20 23.67
N PRO A 489 0.35 3.49 24.05
CA PRO A 489 0.46 2.91 25.38
C PRO A 489 0.71 3.94 26.51
N PHE A 490 1.26 5.13 26.24
CA PHE A 490 1.66 6.08 27.28
C PHE A 490 0.80 7.35 27.41
N GLU A 491 -0.09 7.65 26.45
CA GLU A 491 -0.90 8.88 26.44
C GLU A 491 -2.40 8.62 26.18
N ASN A 492 -3.01 7.76 26.99
CA ASN A 492 -4.46 7.44 27.01
C ASN A 492 -5.03 6.65 25.82
N GLY A 493 -4.23 5.77 25.21
CA GLY A 493 -4.75 4.82 24.21
C GLY A 493 -5.24 5.49 22.93
N ILE A 494 -6.18 4.86 22.23
CA ILE A 494 -6.75 5.41 20.99
C ILE A 494 -8.01 6.26 21.22
N ASP A 495 -8.59 6.17 22.42
CA ASP A 495 -9.91 6.69 22.74
C ASP A 495 -10.02 8.21 22.58
N SER A 496 -9.04 8.96 23.08
CA SER A 496 -9.02 10.43 23.01
C SER A 496 -8.79 10.95 21.59
N LEU A 497 -7.94 10.25 20.82
CA LEU A 497 -7.66 10.54 19.42
C LEU A 497 -8.88 10.26 18.54
N VAL A 498 -9.54 9.11 18.71
CA VAL A 498 -10.76 8.77 17.96
C VAL A 498 -11.88 9.78 18.25
N ARG A 499 -12.05 10.21 19.52
CA ARG A 499 -12.97 11.33 19.84
C ARG A 499 -12.56 12.61 19.14
N GLY A 500 -11.27 12.93 19.08
CA GLY A 500 -10.75 14.08 18.33
C GLY A 500 -11.10 14.04 16.85
N LEU A 501 -10.90 12.89 16.20
CA LEU A 501 -11.20 12.69 14.78
C LEU A 501 -12.69 12.90 14.47
N VAL A 502 -13.60 12.39 15.31
CA VAL A 502 -15.05 12.54 15.09
C VAL A 502 -15.62 13.82 15.68
N GLY A 503 -14.90 14.48 16.59
CA GLY A 503 -15.38 15.63 17.36
C GLY A 503 -14.87 16.98 16.87
N ARG A 504 -13.81 17.02 16.07
CA ARG A 504 -13.22 18.24 15.52
C ARG A 504 -13.31 18.29 13.99
N PRO A 505 -13.43 19.50 13.41
CA PRO A 505 -13.51 19.67 11.96
C PRO A 505 -12.19 19.34 11.27
N ALA A 506 -12.28 18.90 10.02
CA ALA A 506 -11.12 18.86 9.12
C ALA A 506 -10.63 20.28 8.78
N LYS A 507 -9.45 20.42 8.18
CA LYS A 507 -9.05 21.68 7.56
C LYS A 507 -9.83 21.85 6.25
N LEU A 508 -10.31 23.08 5.99
CA LEU A 508 -10.85 23.46 4.70
C LEU A 508 -9.69 23.87 3.77
N ASN A 509 -9.65 23.32 2.55
CA ASN A 509 -8.73 23.84 1.54
C ASN A 509 -9.26 25.17 0.99
N VAL A 510 -8.42 26.20 0.99
CA VAL A 510 -8.72 27.52 0.41
C VAL A 510 -7.57 27.92 -0.51
N GLN A 511 -7.90 28.56 -1.64
CA GLN A 511 -6.95 28.77 -2.75
C GLN A 511 -5.77 29.70 -2.43
N ASN A 512 -5.89 30.53 -1.40
CA ASN A 512 -4.83 31.44 -0.94
C ASN A 512 -4.05 30.90 0.26
N HIS A 513 -4.55 29.85 0.92
CA HIS A 513 -3.93 29.23 2.10
C HIS A 513 -4.13 27.69 2.05
N MET A 514 -3.32 27.02 1.22
CA MET A 514 -3.49 25.61 0.91
C MET A 514 -2.90 24.66 1.96
N MET A 515 -1.58 24.72 2.23
CA MET A 515 -0.84 23.69 2.96
C MET A 515 -0.17 24.23 4.22
N VAL A 516 -0.50 23.60 5.36
CA VAL A 516 0.04 23.95 6.68
C VAL A 516 1.54 23.69 6.80
N ASP A 517 2.23 24.48 7.62
CA ASP A 517 3.68 24.38 7.81
C ASP A 517 4.13 23.02 8.36
N ALA A 518 3.28 22.32 9.11
CA ALA A 518 3.55 20.95 9.57
C ALA A 518 3.86 19.97 8.42
N LEU A 519 3.32 20.22 7.22
CA LEU A 519 3.51 19.39 6.02
C LEU A 519 4.43 20.05 4.98
N ARG A 520 4.46 21.39 4.92
CA ARG A 520 5.25 22.14 3.94
C ARG A 520 6.68 22.42 4.41
N GLU A 521 6.89 22.61 5.71
CA GLU A 521 8.18 23.03 6.28
C GLU A 521 8.74 22.08 7.34
N ARG A 522 7.88 21.30 7.99
CA ARG A 522 8.24 20.44 9.13
C ARG A 522 7.91 18.97 8.91
N LEU A 523 7.70 18.54 7.67
CA LEU A 523 7.38 17.16 7.38
C LEU A 523 8.53 16.27 7.85
N PHE A 524 8.21 15.35 8.77
CA PHE A 524 9.14 14.39 9.36
C PHE A 524 10.34 15.01 10.09
N GLN A 525 10.23 16.24 10.59
CA GLN A 525 11.32 16.99 11.25
C GLN A 525 12.02 16.22 12.39
N PHE A 526 11.31 15.35 13.13
CA PHE A 526 11.92 14.58 14.23
C PHE A 526 12.62 13.29 13.82
N VAL A 527 12.51 12.91 12.54
CA VAL A 527 12.99 11.62 12.02
C VAL A 527 13.71 11.78 10.66
N GLN A 528 14.02 13.01 10.28
CA GLN A 528 14.78 13.36 9.07
C GLN A 528 15.85 14.38 9.44
N HIS A 529 16.99 14.31 8.74
CA HIS A 529 18.03 15.34 8.87
C HIS A 529 17.55 16.70 8.33
N ILE A 530 16.82 16.66 7.22
CA ILE A 530 16.21 17.84 6.59
C ILE A 530 14.69 17.66 6.64
N ALA A 531 13.99 18.62 7.24
CA ALA A 531 12.54 18.64 7.16
C ALA A 531 12.09 18.78 5.70
N LEU A 532 11.16 17.92 5.30
CA LEU A 532 10.72 17.83 3.91
C LEU A 532 9.55 18.79 3.62
N ASP A 533 9.15 18.84 2.35
CA ASP A 533 8.00 19.59 1.87
C ASP A 533 7.08 18.67 1.07
N LEU A 534 5.90 18.37 1.61
CA LEU A 534 4.95 17.43 1.01
C LEU A 534 4.39 17.93 -0.32
N GLY A 535 4.16 19.24 -0.47
CA GLY A 535 3.67 19.85 -1.70
C GLY A 535 4.70 19.72 -2.83
N SER A 536 5.96 20.06 -2.52
CA SER A 536 7.10 19.87 -3.42
C SER A 536 7.26 18.41 -3.82
N LEU A 537 7.17 17.48 -2.86
CA LEU A 537 7.25 16.04 -3.12
C LEU A 537 6.10 15.54 -4.01
N ASN A 538 4.88 16.04 -3.87
CA ASN A 538 3.75 15.64 -4.72
C ASN A 538 3.97 16.05 -6.17
N MET A 539 4.39 17.29 -6.42
CA MET A 539 4.69 17.77 -7.77
C MET A 539 5.89 17.03 -8.38
N GLN A 540 6.98 16.86 -7.62
CA GLN A 540 8.16 16.11 -8.07
C GLN A 540 7.80 14.65 -8.39
N ARG A 541 6.94 14.02 -7.57
CA ARG A 541 6.46 12.66 -7.80
C ARG A 541 5.60 12.56 -9.06
N GLY A 542 4.76 13.55 -9.34
CA GLY A 542 4.00 13.63 -10.59
C GLY A 542 4.90 13.64 -11.83
N ARG A 543 6.03 14.36 -11.76
CA ARG A 543 7.05 14.39 -12.82
C ARG A 543 7.84 13.07 -12.93
N ASP A 544 8.22 12.45 -11.79
CA ASP A 544 8.84 11.11 -11.75
C ASP A 544 7.95 10.02 -12.35
N HIS A 545 6.65 10.13 -12.15
CA HIS A 545 5.65 9.22 -12.71
C HIS A 545 5.26 9.57 -14.15
N GLY A 546 5.83 10.62 -14.76
CA GLY A 546 5.50 11.03 -16.12
C GLY A 546 4.00 11.29 -16.30
N LEU A 547 3.36 11.91 -15.31
CA LEU A 547 1.95 12.29 -15.44
C LEU A 547 1.81 13.46 -16.41
N PRO A 548 0.89 13.42 -17.38
CA PRO A 548 0.58 14.57 -18.22
C PRO A 548 0.16 15.81 -17.42
N GLY A 549 0.30 16.97 -18.06
CA GLY A 549 -0.13 18.25 -17.49
C GLY A 549 -1.64 18.38 -17.30
N TYR A 550 -2.03 19.42 -16.57
CA TYR A 550 -3.40 19.68 -16.13
C TYR A 550 -4.46 19.62 -17.25
N ASN A 551 -4.22 20.29 -18.38
CA ASN A 551 -5.19 20.34 -19.49
C ASN A 551 -5.44 18.98 -20.14
N THR A 552 -4.44 18.09 -20.20
CA THR A 552 -4.63 16.72 -20.71
C THR A 552 -5.66 15.97 -19.88
N TRP A 553 -5.62 16.14 -18.55
CA TRP A 553 -6.58 15.50 -17.65
C TRP A 553 -7.95 16.18 -17.64
N ARG A 554 -8.00 17.52 -17.81
CA ARG A 554 -9.29 18.19 -18.03
C ARG A 554 -9.96 17.72 -19.32
N LYS A 555 -9.22 17.60 -20.41
CA LYS A 555 -9.71 17.02 -21.67
C LYS A 555 -10.24 15.60 -21.46
N PHE A 556 -9.50 14.74 -20.76
CA PHE A 556 -9.93 13.38 -20.43
C PHE A 556 -11.27 13.34 -19.69
N CYS A 557 -11.52 14.30 -18.80
CA CYS A 557 -12.76 14.44 -18.06
C CYS A 557 -13.87 15.20 -18.79
N GLY A 558 -13.68 15.55 -20.08
CA GLY A 558 -14.67 16.31 -20.85
C GLY A 558 -14.81 17.76 -20.39
N LEU A 559 -13.80 18.29 -19.72
CA LEU A 559 -13.78 19.62 -19.14
C LEU A 559 -13.07 20.64 -20.06
N SER A 560 -13.35 21.93 -19.85
CA SER A 560 -12.69 23.02 -20.58
C SER A 560 -11.16 23.00 -20.41
N GLN A 561 -10.42 23.32 -21.47
CA GLN A 561 -8.95 23.41 -21.49
C GLN A 561 -8.56 24.90 -21.61
N PRO A 562 -8.36 25.62 -20.48
CA PRO A 562 -7.99 27.03 -20.53
C PRO A 562 -6.67 27.23 -21.28
N ARG A 563 -6.62 28.26 -22.14
CA ARG A 563 -5.45 28.57 -22.99
C ARG A 563 -4.63 29.76 -22.50
N ASN A 564 -5.21 30.59 -21.64
CA ASN A 564 -4.64 31.85 -21.20
C ASN A 564 -5.12 32.18 -19.78
N GLN A 565 -4.59 33.28 -19.21
CA GLN A 565 -4.90 33.71 -17.84
C GLN A 565 -6.39 33.94 -17.61
N ALA A 566 -7.10 34.56 -18.56
CA ALA A 566 -8.52 34.90 -18.40
C ALA A 566 -9.42 33.65 -18.41
N GLU A 567 -9.07 32.64 -19.20
CA GLU A 567 -9.76 31.35 -19.19
C GLU A 567 -9.42 30.53 -17.96
N LEU A 568 -8.15 30.49 -17.54
CA LEU A 568 -7.74 29.80 -16.32
C LEU A 568 -8.40 30.43 -15.09
N ALA A 569 -8.46 31.77 -15.02
CA ALA A 569 -9.15 32.49 -13.95
C ALA A 569 -10.64 32.15 -13.88
N ARG A 570 -11.29 31.93 -15.02
CA ARG A 570 -12.69 31.47 -15.07
C ARG A 570 -12.84 30.04 -14.53
N VAL A 571 -11.93 29.14 -14.87
CA VAL A 571 -11.95 27.75 -14.36
C VAL A 571 -11.71 27.71 -12.85
N LEU A 572 -10.72 28.46 -12.37
CA LEU A 572 -10.35 28.51 -10.95
C LEU A 572 -11.29 29.40 -10.12
N ASN A 573 -12.12 30.23 -10.76
CA ASN A 573 -12.86 31.31 -10.13
C ASN A 573 -11.92 32.23 -9.30
N ASN A 574 -10.71 32.47 -9.79
CA ASN A 574 -9.65 33.18 -9.06
C ASN A 574 -8.63 33.77 -10.02
N GLN A 575 -8.63 35.11 -10.16
CA GLN A 575 -7.74 35.81 -11.08
C GLN A 575 -6.28 35.83 -10.61
N ASP A 576 -6.04 36.02 -9.31
CA ASP A 576 -4.70 36.14 -8.76
C ASP A 576 -3.97 34.80 -8.76
N LEU A 577 -4.67 33.72 -8.39
CA LEU A 577 -4.13 32.36 -8.48
C LEU A 577 -3.83 31.97 -9.93
N ALA A 578 -4.71 32.29 -10.87
CA ALA A 578 -4.46 32.05 -12.29
C ALA A 578 -3.24 32.83 -12.81
N ARG A 579 -3.08 34.09 -12.40
CA ARG A 579 -1.90 34.90 -12.72
C ARG A 579 -0.63 34.27 -12.15
N SER A 580 -0.64 33.91 -10.87
CA SER A 580 0.51 33.30 -10.18
C SER A 580 0.91 31.97 -10.81
N LEU A 581 -0.04 31.10 -11.13
CA LEU A 581 0.21 29.83 -11.82
C LEU A 581 0.88 30.05 -13.18
N LEU A 582 0.42 31.02 -13.98
CA LEU A 582 1.01 31.29 -15.30
C LEU A 582 2.36 32.01 -15.23
N GLN A 583 2.60 32.81 -14.19
CA GLN A 583 3.95 33.34 -13.93
C GLN A 583 4.97 32.22 -13.69
N HIS A 584 4.55 31.10 -13.09
CA HIS A 584 5.42 29.95 -12.84
C HIS A 584 5.49 28.96 -14.01
N TYR A 585 4.36 28.63 -14.62
CA TYR A 585 4.26 27.53 -15.60
C TYR A 585 4.25 27.99 -17.07
N GLY A 586 4.02 29.27 -17.33
CA GLY A 586 3.90 29.86 -18.67
C GLY A 586 2.58 29.55 -19.37
N THR A 587 2.15 28.28 -19.35
CA THR A 587 0.88 27.79 -19.94
C THR A 587 0.13 26.88 -18.97
N PRO A 588 -1.23 26.85 -18.99
CA PRO A 588 -2.00 25.88 -18.22
C PRO A 588 -1.68 24.42 -18.55
N ASP A 589 -1.17 24.14 -19.75
CA ASP A 589 -0.75 22.79 -20.16
C ASP A 589 0.40 22.23 -19.33
N ASN A 590 1.24 23.11 -18.75
CA ASN A 590 2.41 22.70 -17.98
C ASN A 590 2.12 22.52 -16.49
N ILE A 591 0.95 22.94 -15.99
CA ILE A 591 0.60 22.85 -14.57
C ILE A 591 0.60 21.38 -14.14
N ASP A 592 1.36 21.04 -13.10
CA ASP A 592 1.39 19.70 -12.53
C ASP A 592 -0.02 19.30 -12.08
N VAL A 593 -0.53 18.15 -12.52
CA VAL A 593 -1.94 17.75 -12.33
C VAL A 593 -2.38 17.74 -10.86
N TRP A 594 -1.48 17.43 -9.92
CA TRP A 594 -1.79 17.52 -8.49
C TRP A 594 -2.18 18.95 -8.10
N LEU A 595 -1.34 19.93 -8.45
CA LEU A 595 -1.55 21.34 -8.13
C LEU A 595 -2.78 21.88 -8.86
N GLY A 596 -2.92 21.59 -10.15
CA GLY A 596 -4.07 22.04 -10.95
C GLY A 596 -5.40 21.53 -10.39
N GLY A 597 -5.45 20.26 -9.97
CA GLY A 597 -6.68 19.67 -9.42
C GLY A 597 -7.05 20.17 -8.02
N VAL A 598 -6.08 20.41 -7.13
CA VAL A 598 -6.36 20.98 -5.80
C VAL A 598 -6.65 22.49 -5.83
N ALA A 599 -6.24 23.17 -6.90
CA ALA A 599 -6.51 24.59 -7.11
C ALA A 599 -7.95 24.86 -7.60
N GLU A 600 -8.66 23.86 -8.11
CA GLU A 600 -10.05 24.03 -8.56
C GLU A 600 -11.01 24.26 -7.38
N PRO A 601 -12.03 25.13 -7.53
CA PRO A 601 -13.07 25.29 -6.52
C PRO A 601 -13.86 23.99 -6.35
N PHE A 602 -14.31 23.71 -5.13
CA PHE A 602 -15.04 22.49 -4.82
C PHE A 602 -16.36 22.37 -5.59
N VAL A 603 -16.70 21.15 -5.98
CA VAL A 603 -18.05 20.82 -6.44
C VAL A 603 -19.06 20.92 -5.28
N THR A 604 -20.32 21.17 -5.58
CA THR A 604 -21.39 21.32 -4.57
C THR A 604 -21.47 20.09 -3.65
N GLY A 605 -21.30 20.31 -2.35
CA GLY A 605 -21.34 19.28 -1.32
C GLY A 605 -20.14 18.32 -1.31
N GLY A 606 -19.14 18.55 -2.16
CA GLY A 606 -17.89 17.80 -2.21
C GLY A 606 -16.71 18.55 -1.57
N ARG A 607 -15.53 17.94 -1.61
CA ARG A 607 -14.25 18.49 -1.12
C ARG A 607 -13.11 18.36 -2.14
N VAL A 608 -13.48 18.24 -3.40
CA VAL A 608 -12.58 18.29 -4.55
C VAL A 608 -13.20 19.09 -5.67
N GLY A 609 -12.37 19.65 -6.55
CA GLY A 609 -12.84 20.30 -7.78
C GLY A 609 -13.31 19.31 -8.85
N PRO A 610 -13.94 19.81 -9.93
CA PRO A 610 -14.48 18.97 -11.02
C PRO A 610 -13.51 17.95 -11.60
N LEU A 611 -12.23 18.30 -11.78
CA LEU A 611 -11.22 17.39 -12.31
C LEU A 611 -11.01 16.18 -11.38
N PHE A 612 -10.78 16.43 -10.10
CA PHE A 612 -10.57 15.35 -9.13
C PHE A 612 -11.85 14.59 -8.82
N ALA A 613 -13.02 15.23 -8.87
CA ALA A 613 -14.29 14.52 -8.79
C ALA A 613 -14.42 13.46 -9.89
N CYS A 614 -14.09 13.81 -11.14
CA CYS A 614 -14.04 12.88 -12.27
C CYS A 614 -13.04 11.74 -12.05
N LEU A 615 -11.78 12.05 -11.72
CA LEU A 615 -10.72 11.04 -11.60
C LEU A 615 -10.96 10.07 -10.42
N ILE A 616 -11.33 10.61 -9.26
CA ILE A 616 -11.63 9.82 -8.06
C ILE A 616 -12.89 8.99 -8.29
N GLY A 617 -14.00 9.61 -8.73
CA GLY A 617 -15.26 8.91 -8.96
C GLY A 617 -15.12 7.78 -9.98
N ARG A 618 -14.36 8.00 -11.06
CA ARG A 618 -14.07 6.96 -12.06
C ARG A 618 -13.24 5.81 -11.50
N GLN A 619 -12.22 6.08 -10.67
CA GLN A 619 -11.43 5.02 -10.04
C GLN A 619 -12.29 4.19 -9.10
N PHE A 620 -13.07 4.83 -8.22
CA PHE A 620 -13.96 4.12 -7.30
C PHE A 620 -15.01 3.30 -8.05
N LYS A 621 -15.59 3.82 -9.14
CA LYS A 621 -16.47 3.02 -10.00
C LYS A 621 -15.77 1.78 -10.55
N ASN A 622 -14.55 1.93 -11.07
CA ASN A 622 -13.81 0.82 -11.65
C ASN A 622 -13.48 -0.29 -10.64
N ILE A 623 -13.03 0.08 -9.42
CA ILE A 623 -12.74 -0.91 -8.38
C ILE A 623 -14.00 -1.59 -7.83
N ARG A 624 -15.17 -0.95 -7.93
CA ARG A 624 -16.47 -1.58 -7.60
C ARG A 624 -16.93 -2.53 -8.69
N ASP A 625 -16.98 -2.05 -9.92
CA ASP A 625 -17.57 -2.77 -11.04
C ASP A 625 -16.65 -3.90 -11.55
N GLY A 626 -15.34 -3.74 -11.39
CA GLY A 626 -14.31 -4.73 -11.73
C GLY A 626 -13.96 -5.73 -10.63
N ASP A 627 -14.66 -5.70 -9.49
CA ASP A 627 -14.39 -6.59 -8.35
C ASP A 627 -15.40 -7.74 -8.28
N ARG A 628 -14.94 -8.97 -8.59
CA ARG A 628 -15.76 -10.18 -8.55
C ARG A 628 -16.32 -10.46 -7.16
N LEU A 629 -15.64 -10.02 -6.11
CA LEU A 629 -15.99 -10.27 -4.72
C LEU A 629 -16.58 -9.04 -4.02
N TRP A 630 -17.04 -8.04 -4.79
CA TRP A 630 -17.81 -6.90 -4.29
C TRP A 630 -19.00 -7.36 -3.44
N TYR A 631 -19.26 -6.72 -2.30
CA TYR A 631 -20.21 -7.23 -1.31
C TYR A 631 -21.66 -7.34 -1.83
N GLU A 632 -22.05 -6.51 -2.80
CA GLU A 632 -23.39 -6.57 -3.42
C GLU A 632 -23.46 -7.59 -4.55
N ASN A 633 -22.33 -8.09 -5.05
CA ASN A 633 -22.34 -9.06 -6.14
C ASN A 633 -23.07 -10.34 -5.71
N ARG A 634 -23.75 -10.97 -6.67
CA ARG A 634 -24.51 -12.19 -6.42
C ARG A 634 -23.56 -13.29 -5.93
N ASN A 635 -24.03 -14.10 -4.99
CA ASN A 635 -23.30 -15.24 -4.42
C ASN A 635 -22.08 -14.91 -3.54
N VAL A 636 -21.66 -13.64 -3.43
CA VAL A 636 -20.61 -13.25 -2.46
C VAL A 636 -21.14 -13.38 -1.04
N PHE A 637 -22.32 -12.79 -0.78
CA PHE A 637 -23.08 -12.95 0.45
C PHE A 637 -24.51 -13.39 0.14
N SER A 638 -25.18 -14.04 1.08
CA SER A 638 -26.63 -14.29 0.98
C SER A 638 -27.42 -12.97 1.01
N PRO A 639 -28.66 -12.93 0.49
CA PRO A 639 -29.51 -11.74 0.56
C PRO A 639 -29.67 -11.18 1.99
N ARG A 640 -29.79 -12.07 2.98
CA ARG A 640 -29.90 -11.69 4.40
C ARG A 640 -28.61 -11.07 4.93
N GLN A 641 -27.46 -11.66 4.62
CA GLN A 641 -26.16 -11.09 5.00
C GLN A 641 -25.95 -9.71 4.35
N ARG A 642 -26.25 -9.56 3.05
CA ARG A 642 -26.16 -8.26 2.35
C ARG A 642 -27.04 -7.17 2.99
N ALA A 643 -28.29 -7.50 3.31
CA ALA A 643 -29.20 -6.56 3.95
C ALA A 643 -28.67 -6.07 5.31
N LEU A 644 -28.01 -6.96 6.08
CA LEU A 644 -27.39 -6.61 7.34
C LEU A 644 -26.12 -5.75 7.15
N LEU A 645 -25.25 -6.12 6.19
CA LEU A 645 -24.02 -5.38 5.88
C LEU A 645 -24.29 -3.96 5.39
N SER A 646 -25.36 -3.75 4.61
CA SER A 646 -25.76 -2.41 4.13
C SER A 646 -26.08 -1.40 5.25
N ARG A 647 -26.27 -1.89 6.49
CA ARG A 647 -26.54 -1.11 7.70
C ARG A 647 -25.33 -1.00 8.62
N ALA A 648 -24.16 -1.52 8.22
CA ALA A 648 -22.91 -1.31 8.94
C ALA A 648 -22.67 0.20 9.09
N SER A 649 -22.04 0.59 10.20
CA SER A 649 -21.61 1.97 10.41
C SER A 649 -20.27 2.00 11.14
N LEU A 650 -19.38 2.91 10.73
CA LEU A 650 -18.12 3.14 11.42
C LEU A 650 -18.35 3.59 12.87
N ALA A 651 -19.42 4.34 13.13
CA ALA A 651 -19.87 4.70 14.47
C ALA A 651 -20.05 3.48 15.38
N ARG A 652 -20.65 2.40 14.87
CA ARG A 652 -20.85 1.15 15.62
C ARG A 652 -19.53 0.45 15.91
N ILE A 653 -18.62 0.39 14.95
CA ILE A 653 -17.27 -0.19 15.13
C ILE A 653 -16.51 0.57 16.20
N ILE A 654 -16.55 1.91 16.20
CA ILE A 654 -15.96 2.73 17.25
C ILE A 654 -16.53 2.31 18.61
N CYS A 655 -17.85 2.29 18.75
CA CYS A 655 -18.50 1.90 20.00
C CYS A 655 -18.21 0.46 20.46
N ASP A 656 -17.95 -0.47 19.55
CA ASP A 656 -17.67 -1.88 19.88
C ASP A 656 -16.22 -2.14 20.28
N ASN A 657 -15.30 -1.28 19.86
CA ASN A 657 -13.85 -1.51 19.97
C ASN A 657 -13.09 -0.43 20.76
N THR A 658 -13.80 0.49 21.41
CA THR A 658 -13.23 1.58 22.22
C THR A 658 -13.94 1.69 23.58
N GLY A 659 -13.49 2.60 24.44
CA GLY A 659 -14.19 3.03 25.66
C GLY A 659 -15.24 4.12 25.41
N ILE A 660 -15.41 4.58 24.17
CA ILE A 660 -16.31 5.68 23.83
C ILE A 660 -17.76 5.22 23.95
N THR A 661 -18.56 5.93 24.76
CA THR A 661 -19.96 5.58 25.05
C THR A 661 -20.98 6.40 24.26
N SER A 662 -20.55 7.48 23.60
CA SER A 662 -21.39 8.30 22.72
C SER A 662 -20.59 8.80 21.52
N VAL A 663 -21.16 8.68 20.32
CA VAL A 663 -20.59 9.11 19.04
C VAL A 663 -21.70 9.65 18.15
N PRO A 664 -21.43 10.52 17.17
CA PRO A 664 -22.42 10.85 16.16
C PRO A 664 -22.75 9.62 15.29
N ARG A 665 -23.93 9.60 14.67
CA ARG A 665 -24.29 8.49 13.75
C ARG A 665 -23.48 8.53 12.48
N ASP A 666 -23.32 9.73 11.93
CA ASP A 666 -22.40 10.00 10.84
C ASP A 666 -21.12 10.57 11.45
N VAL A 667 -20.04 9.79 11.42
CA VAL A 667 -18.74 10.19 11.99
C VAL A 667 -17.95 11.12 11.09
N PHE A 668 -18.37 11.29 9.84
CA PHE A 668 -17.75 12.15 8.84
C PHE A 668 -18.32 13.57 8.86
N SER A 669 -19.56 13.75 9.34
CA SER A 669 -20.17 15.07 9.51
C SER A 669 -19.91 15.68 10.89
N VAL A 670 -19.71 17.00 10.98
CA VAL A 670 -19.47 17.69 12.25
C VAL A 670 -20.64 17.51 13.24
N ILE A 671 -20.32 17.50 14.54
CA ILE A 671 -21.33 17.46 15.59
C ILE A 671 -22.18 18.74 15.52
N SER A 672 -23.48 18.57 15.34
CA SER A 672 -24.41 19.68 15.16
C SER A 672 -25.80 19.34 15.69
N ARG A 673 -26.75 20.28 15.59
CA ARG A 673 -28.16 20.00 15.91
C ARG A 673 -28.74 18.85 15.09
N ARG A 674 -28.23 18.62 13.86
CA ARG A 674 -28.68 17.57 12.92
C ARG A 674 -27.87 16.28 13.03
N ASN A 675 -26.63 16.35 13.51
CA ASN A 675 -25.77 15.19 13.76
C ASN A 675 -25.26 15.20 15.21
N ARG A 676 -26.16 14.88 16.14
CA ARG A 676 -25.86 14.93 17.59
C ARG A 676 -25.11 13.67 18.01
N LEU A 677 -24.36 13.78 19.11
CA LEU A 677 -23.88 12.62 19.84
C LEU A 677 -25.06 11.76 20.28
N VAL A 678 -24.99 10.46 19.98
CA VAL A 678 -25.96 9.47 20.44
C VAL A 678 -25.22 8.42 21.28
N ARG A 679 -25.90 7.91 22.32
CA ARG A 679 -25.36 6.81 23.11
C ARG A 679 -25.13 5.59 22.23
N CYS A 680 -24.01 4.91 22.43
CA CYS A 680 -23.67 3.69 21.71
C CYS A 680 -24.76 2.60 21.84
N SER A 681 -25.51 2.55 22.94
CA SER A 681 -26.67 1.65 23.08
C SER A 681 -27.75 1.85 22.00
N ASN A 682 -27.83 3.05 21.42
CA ASN A 682 -28.84 3.43 20.42
C ASN A 682 -28.31 3.29 18.98
N ILE A 683 -27.09 2.79 18.80
CA ILE A 683 -26.50 2.48 17.50
C ILE A 683 -26.56 0.95 17.32
N PRO A 684 -27.41 0.44 16.40
CA PRO A 684 -27.61 -0.99 16.23
C PRO A 684 -26.32 -1.73 15.89
N ARG A 685 -26.12 -2.90 16.53
CA ARG A 685 -25.10 -3.86 16.14
C ARG A 685 -25.57 -4.68 14.94
N ILE A 686 -24.63 -5.12 14.11
CA ILE A 686 -24.93 -6.12 13.08
C ILE A 686 -25.16 -7.47 13.76
N ASN A 687 -26.33 -8.05 13.53
CA ASN A 687 -26.65 -9.37 14.04
C ASN A 687 -26.03 -10.45 13.14
N LEU A 688 -24.97 -11.10 13.62
CA LEU A 688 -24.26 -12.14 12.87
C LEU A 688 -25.03 -13.47 12.72
N ALA A 689 -26.27 -13.60 13.22
CA ALA A 689 -27.06 -14.84 13.10
C ALA A 689 -27.22 -15.34 11.66
N ALA A 690 -27.13 -14.46 10.66
CA ALA A 690 -27.16 -14.85 9.24
C ALA A 690 -25.92 -15.63 8.76
N TRP A 691 -24.84 -15.66 9.55
CA TRP A 691 -23.63 -16.47 9.32
C TRP A 691 -23.67 -17.82 10.06
N ARG A 692 -24.75 -18.13 10.78
CA ARG A 692 -24.88 -19.43 11.45
C ARG A 692 -25.04 -20.54 10.41
N GLN A 693 -24.09 -21.46 10.36
CA GLN A 693 -24.21 -22.70 9.63
C GLN A 693 -24.92 -23.74 10.51
N ARG A 694 -26.09 -24.21 10.06
CA ARG A 694 -26.80 -25.27 10.77
C ARG A 694 -26.08 -26.60 10.57
N PRO A 695 -25.91 -27.43 11.62
CA PRO A 695 -25.46 -28.80 11.44
C PRO A 695 -26.44 -29.53 10.52
N CYS A 696 -25.94 -30.20 9.47
CA CYS A 696 -26.77 -31.05 8.63
C CYS A 696 -27.37 -32.17 9.50
N ARG A 697 -28.70 -32.19 9.65
CA ARG A 697 -29.44 -33.28 10.30
C ARG A 697 -30.38 -33.89 9.27
N GLY A 698 -30.01 -35.07 8.73
CA GLY A 698 -30.83 -35.84 7.79
C GLY A 698 -30.07 -36.99 7.14
N ALA A 699 -30.75 -38.12 6.93
CA ALA A 699 -30.26 -39.35 6.29
C ALA A 699 -30.07 -39.16 4.77
N GLY A 700 -29.12 -38.30 4.42
CA GLY A 700 -28.80 -37.93 3.04
C GLY A 700 -27.61 -36.97 2.94
N CYS A 701 -27.14 -36.43 4.07
CA CYS A 701 -25.86 -35.73 4.14
C CYS A 701 -24.78 -36.71 4.58
N PHE A 702 -24.08 -37.30 3.62
CA PHE A 702 -22.70 -37.72 3.89
C PHE A 702 -21.90 -36.44 4.21
N PRO A 703 -21.06 -36.44 5.26
CA PRO A 703 -19.97 -35.47 5.29
C PRO A 703 -19.28 -35.61 3.92
N GLN A 704 -19.13 -34.52 3.17
CA GLN A 704 -18.01 -34.51 2.22
C GLN A 704 -16.83 -34.91 3.07
N SER A 705 -16.26 -36.08 2.78
CA SER A 705 -15.18 -36.64 3.56
C SER A 705 -14.23 -35.51 3.90
N LEU A 706 -14.01 -35.31 5.20
CA LEU A 706 -12.91 -34.50 5.68
C LEU A 706 -11.66 -35.08 5.02
N LYS A 707 -11.29 -34.55 3.85
CA LYS A 707 -9.89 -34.52 3.45
C LYS A 707 -9.27 -33.51 4.39
N GLN A 708 -9.04 -33.96 5.62
CA GLN A 708 -8.18 -33.28 6.57
C GLN A 708 -6.80 -33.31 5.94
N GLU A 709 -6.44 -32.22 5.25
CA GLU A 709 -5.07 -32.01 4.81
C GLU A 709 -4.30 -31.53 6.05
N VAL A 710 -3.87 -32.47 6.88
CA VAL A 710 -3.02 -32.16 8.03
C VAL A 710 -1.63 -31.84 7.48
N ARG A 711 -1.29 -30.55 7.41
CA ARG A 711 0.03 -30.08 6.98
C ARG A 711 0.95 -29.99 8.18
N PHE A 712 1.89 -30.93 8.28
CA PHE A 712 3.00 -30.83 9.22
C PHE A 712 4.16 -30.07 8.57
N TYR A 713 4.63 -29.01 9.22
CA TYR A 713 5.85 -28.31 8.84
C TYR A 713 7.01 -28.91 9.64
N SER A 714 7.97 -29.53 8.96
CA SER A 714 9.24 -29.97 9.55
C SER A 714 10.38 -29.22 8.88
N SER A 715 11.18 -28.53 9.69
CA SER A 715 12.42 -27.88 9.27
C SER A 715 13.60 -28.79 9.62
N CYS A 716 14.10 -29.55 8.65
CA CYS A 716 15.37 -30.28 8.80
C CYS A 716 16.53 -29.38 8.40
N LEU A 717 17.34 -28.98 9.37
CA LEU A 717 18.72 -28.58 9.13
C LEU A 717 19.57 -29.86 9.13
N VAL A 718 20.36 -30.07 8.07
CA VAL A 718 21.50 -31.01 7.93
C VAL A 718 21.29 -32.25 7.02
N PHE A 719 22.30 -32.45 6.16
CA PHE A 719 22.63 -33.49 5.17
C PHE A 719 21.73 -34.74 4.97
N LEU A 720 21.55 -35.04 3.67
CA LEU A 720 20.63 -35.99 3.02
C LEU A 720 20.37 -37.37 3.67
N PRO A 721 21.31 -38.08 4.33
CA PRO A 721 21.00 -39.41 4.87
C PRO A 721 20.04 -39.40 6.07
N LYS A 722 19.94 -38.29 6.81
CA LYS A 722 19.07 -38.19 8.01
C LYS A 722 17.63 -37.72 7.70
N CYS A 723 17.37 -37.22 6.49
CA CYS A 723 16.03 -36.81 6.08
C CYS A 723 15.05 -37.99 6.01
N GLN A 724 15.50 -39.16 5.53
CA GLN A 724 14.64 -40.36 5.44
C GLN A 724 14.15 -40.84 6.83
N GLN A 725 14.99 -40.73 7.86
CA GLN A 725 14.66 -41.19 9.20
C GLN A 725 13.72 -40.23 9.93
N CYS A 726 13.95 -38.90 9.80
CA CYS A 726 12.99 -37.89 10.27
C CYS A 726 11.61 -38.00 9.58
N PHE A 727 11.59 -38.37 8.29
CA PHE A 727 10.36 -38.56 7.52
C PHE A 727 9.54 -39.75 8.02
N ALA A 728 10.19 -40.87 8.33
CA ALA A 728 9.53 -42.06 8.86
C ALA A 728 8.96 -41.83 10.27
N ASP A 729 9.72 -41.19 11.17
CA ASP A 729 9.29 -40.94 12.55
C ASP A 729 8.11 -39.94 12.63
N THR A 730 8.09 -38.95 11.74
CA THR A 730 6.98 -37.97 11.65
C THR A 730 5.67 -38.63 11.21
N ILE A 731 5.73 -39.53 10.21
CA ILE A 731 4.56 -40.26 9.73
C ILE A 731 4.03 -41.23 10.79
N ILE A 732 4.92 -41.96 11.48
CA ILE A 732 4.55 -42.91 12.53
C ILE A 732 3.90 -42.18 13.72
N THR A 733 4.43 -41.00 14.09
CA THR A 733 3.87 -40.17 15.17
C THR A 733 2.50 -39.61 14.79
N ALA A 734 2.34 -39.12 13.57
CA ALA A 734 1.06 -38.61 13.06
C ALA A 734 -0.04 -39.70 12.98
N LEU A 735 0.32 -40.92 12.58
CA LEU A 735 -0.60 -42.06 12.54
C LEU A 735 -1.03 -42.54 13.94
N ARG A 736 -0.18 -42.35 14.97
CA ARG A 736 -0.51 -42.70 16.37
C ARG A 736 -1.41 -41.68 17.06
N GLN A 737 -1.42 -40.43 16.61
CA GLN A 737 -2.20 -39.32 17.19
C GLN A 737 -3.55 -39.07 16.50
N ALA A 738 -3.82 -39.73 15.36
CA ALA A 738 -5.05 -39.53 14.61
C ALA A 738 -6.24 -40.28 15.21
N SER A 739 -7.25 -39.55 15.70
CA SER A 739 -8.60 -40.04 15.99
C SER A 739 -9.64 -39.06 15.44
N PRO A 740 -10.67 -39.54 14.70
CA PRO A 740 -10.99 -40.93 14.37
C PRO A 740 -10.20 -41.47 13.15
N PRO A 741 -10.29 -42.79 12.85
CA PRO A 741 -9.65 -43.41 11.69
C PRO A 741 -10.18 -42.84 10.36
N GLY A 742 -9.30 -42.52 9.41
CA GLY A 742 -9.65 -41.95 8.11
C GLY A 742 -8.59 -42.16 7.02
N ILE A 743 -8.90 -41.77 5.78
CA ILE A 743 -7.95 -41.76 4.67
C ILE A 743 -7.21 -40.41 4.69
N PHE A 744 -5.94 -40.42 5.08
CA PHE A 744 -5.10 -39.22 5.14
C PHE A 744 -4.31 -39.06 3.84
N LYS A 745 -4.37 -37.86 3.25
CA LYS A 745 -3.49 -37.47 2.14
C LYS A 745 -2.41 -36.58 2.71
N PHE A 746 -1.18 -37.07 2.75
CA PHE A 746 -0.04 -36.31 3.23
C PHE A 746 0.61 -35.55 2.06
N SER A 747 0.75 -34.23 2.20
CA SER A 747 1.44 -33.36 1.26
C SER A 747 2.67 -32.79 1.97
N PHE A 748 3.88 -33.14 1.52
CA PHE A 748 5.13 -32.67 2.12
C PHE A 748 5.80 -31.65 1.21
N LEU A 749 6.26 -30.53 1.78
CA LEU A 749 7.09 -29.56 1.09
C LEU A 749 8.54 -29.75 1.58
N CYS A 750 9.40 -30.32 0.73
CA CYS A 750 10.82 -30.49 1.08
C CYS A 750 11.58 -29.28 0.54
N ALA A 751 12.06 -28.40 1.41
CA ALA A 751 12.93 -27.29 1.04
C ALA A 751 14.39 -27.76 1.08
N LEU A 752 15.00 -27.99 -0.09
CA LEU A 752 16.43 -28.24 -0.20
C LEU A 752 17.16 -26.89 -0.15
N PHE A 753 17.84 -26.61 0.96
CA PHE A 753 18.82 -25.53 1.02
C PHE A 753 20.17 -26.10 0.58
N SER A 754 20.51 -25.91 -0.71
CA SER A 754 21.87 -26.10 -1.21
C SER A 754 22.54 -24.74 -1.40
N SER A 755 23.74 -24.58 -0.87
CA SER A 755 24.62 -23.44 -1.17
C SER A 755 25.53 -23.70 -2.38
N ALA A 756 25.28 -24.75 -3.16
CA ALA A 756 26.05 -25.10 -4.35
C ALA A 756 25.11 -25.40 -5.53
N HIS A 757 25.45 -24.84 -6.69
CA HIS A 757 24.73 -25.00 -7.95
C HIS A 757 24.61 -26.49 -8.37
N SER A 758 23.51 -26.79 -9.07
CA SER A 758 23.17 -28.05 -9.76
C SER A 758 23.05 -29.32 -8.91
N VAL A 759 21.81 -29.66 -8.51
CA VAL A 759 21.38 -31.05 -8.34
C VAL A 759 19.98 -31.19 -8.94
N ASP A 760 19.85 -32.01 -9.97
CA ASP A 760 18.57 -32.46 -10.52
C ASP A 760 18.17 -33.77 -9.80
N PRO A 761 17.13 -33.77 -8.95
CA PRO A 761 16.71 -34.99 -8.24
C PRO A 761 15.79 -35.88 -9.09
N LEU A 762 15.50 -35.54 -10.35
CA LEU A 762 14.54 -36.24 -11.20
C LEU A 762 15.24 -37.00 -12.34
N ARG A 763 15.29 -38.33 -12.24
CA ARG A 763 15.48 -39.18 -13.42
C ARG A 763 14.09 -39.56 -13.96
N ASN A 764 13.77 -39.13 -15.18
CA ASN A 764 12.51 -39.45 -15.88
C ASN A 764 11.21 -39.10 -15.12
N ASN A 765 11.14 -37.93 -14.48
CA ASN A 765 9.93 -37.40 -13.82
C ASN A 765 9.29 -38.34 -12.76
N LYS A 766 10.05 -39.26 -12.16
CA LYS A 766 9.57 -40.10 -11.05
C LYS A 766 10.52 -40.02 -9.87
N LEU A 767 9.96 -39.78 -8.69
CA LEU A 767 10.67 -39.93 -7.43
C LEU A 767 10.76 -41.43 -7.11
N VAL A 768 11.96 -42.01 -7.10
CA VAL A 768 12.17 -43.43 -6.77
C VAL A 768 12.49 -43.56 -5.29
N LEU A 769 11.56 -44.14 -4.52
CA LEU A 769 11.76 -44.52 -3.12
C LEU A 769 12.05 -46.02 -3.05
N VAL A 770 13.26 -46.39 -2.62
CA VAL A 770 13.60 -47.78 -2.26
C VAL A 770 13.47 -47.91 -0.75
N VAL A 771 12.48 -48.69 -0.29
CA VAL A 771 12.34 -49.06 1.11
C VAL A 771 12.79 -50.52 1.24
N THR A 772 14.01 -50.73 1.74
CA THR A 772 14.46 -52.07 2.16
C THR A 772 14.03 -52.30 3.61
N ARG A 773 13.09 -53.21 3.82
CA ARG A 773 12.85 -53.81 5.13
C ARG A 773 13.82 -54.99 5.28
N GLY A 774 14.57 -55.02 6.38
CA GLY A 774 15.33 -56.20 6.75
C GLY A 774 14.40 -57.42 6.87
N SER A 775 14.86 -58.52 6.27
CA SER A 775 14.28 -59.87 6.16
C SER A 775 12.92 -60.03 5.47
N GLU A 776 13.00 -60.70 4.32
CA GLU A 776 12.00 -61.45 3.55
C GLU A 776 11.16 -60.75 2.46
N ARG A 777 11.44 -61.23 1.23
CA ARG A 777 10.76 -61.20 -0.08
C ARG A 777 10.27 -59.85 -0.64
N SER A 778 10.89 -59.52 -1.77
CA SER A 778 10.61 -58.41 -2.67
C SER A 778 9.17 -58.43 -3.21
N SER A 779 8.47 -57.29 -3.09
CA SER A 779 7.48 -56.89 -4.08
C SER A 779 7.63 -55.39 -4.35
N THR A 780 8.04 -55.05 -5.57
CA THR A 780 8.06 -53.70 -6.11
C THR A 780 6.64 -53.30 -6.46
N LYS A 781 6.07 -52.29 -5.78
CA LYS A 781 4.88 -51.58 -6.27
C LYS A 781 5.24 -50.18 -6.69
N SER A 782 5.15 -49.91 -7.99
CA SER A 782 5.19 -48.57 -8.57
C SER A 782 3.86 -47.87 -8.31
N PHE A 783 3.88 -46.67 -7.73
CA PHE A 783 2.72 -45.77 -7.76
C PHE A 783 2.84 -44.86 -8.99
N SER A 784 1.83 -44.87 -9.86
CA SER A 784 1.62 -43.80 -10.84
C SER A 784 0.87 -42.64 -10.18
N THR A 785 1.25 -41.42 -10.53
CA THR A 785 0.56 -40.18 -10.16
C THR A 785 -0.88 -40.13 -10.63
#